data_AF-A0A966DVU0-F1
#
_entry.id   AF-A0A966DVU0-F1
#
_cell.length_a   1.000
_cell.length_b   1.000
_cell.length_c   1.000
_cell.angle_alpha   90.00
_cell.angle_beta   90.00
_cell.angle_gamma   90.00
#
_symmetry.space_group_name_H-M   'P 1'
#
loop_
_entity.id
_entity.type
_entity.pdbx_description
1 polymer ?
#
loop_
_entity_poly.entity_id
_entity_poly.type
_entity_poly.pdbx_seq_one_letter_code
_entity_poly.pdbx_strand_id
1 'polypeptide(L)'
;MHIRKFGKDFSRRFFLEQMAKGVIYTGVLSPLWATIARGQTLDKVYPDEISSLEGLTGGKINTGDVLNASNVEHVKDFIDPVSYMQITQMGREIDTHATTTDPTWLMPEDYLNASVTNTGRAVFDATGNVRTDDGSAWIGGNPFPAATTANEAFANITLSWGRYDQTFYAIREEDLNPDGTVAYKYDFVWCEMNATGRVSLPDNPFRGKEDTLRFQSVFFNTPQDVRGTAFLSIWPYDQTQFPELHGYLPAFKRVRRYPTNQRFEPLLPGPTWYISDAWGAGDPFLTWGNFKVVHRGPMLGAAGPGNFNTDDPNWERKRVGGPEGRSFIRSNWEVIPDVIVLETEPVKYPRAPISKRRVYIDARAMVAYNSINYDRRGEIYKNFEHGNGISIGADGTVATPLAGKPLWSWNFVIVHDVQTNRISLPELVKSSGGYDTHYNDPDDYNRFLTRPSLGTLCLTGALILSGSAVGSAVEEQLTLVRSGLPHDALFDAQFQGDRGLAVGAHGAMLESLDDGSSWTALDSLGDLSLMAISMSPERSIVVGQQGAIFVATGTEPFRRVDSGSTERLLSVALDETSGLAVAVGGFGTVLISNDAGETWNSVLLDWESLNEEGLEAHLYDVEITPQGEIFVTGEFGLVLSSTDGGSTWQTRAQGDESLFALHLGEDGTGYAVGQDGVMLRSRDGGQNWQRLDTGSRGNMLDVWASPEEEVVVVGIRTLLRSSDGGDSWTAASDRSVERTWYQALAPGIVSQQDDDVTLHQQRIYAVGQMGRIVTINH
;
A
#
# COMPACT_ATOMS: atom_id res chain seq x y z
N MET A 1 -11.85 5.95 52.32
CA MET A 1 -12.87 7.01 52.29
C MET A 1 -14.23 6.33 52.15
N HIS A 2 -15.09 6.37 53.18
CA HIS A 2 -16.46 5.87 53.05
C HIS A 2 -17.25 6.82 52.17
N ILE A 3 -17.61 6.38 50.97
CA ILE A 3 -18.49 7.11 50.06
C ILE A 3 -19.88 7.17 50.69
N ARG A 4 -20.39 8.37 50.96
CA ARG A 4 -21.76 8.59 51.44
C ARG A 4 -22.72 8.08 50.35
N LYS A 5 -23.45 7.00 50.62
CA LYS A 5 -24.68 6.66 49.87
C LYS A 5 -25.60 7.89 49.88
N PHE A 6 -26.22 8.16 48.73
CA PHE A 6 -27.15 9.27 48.48
C PHE A 6 -28.02 9.60 49.71
N GLY A 7 -27.85 10.80 50.25
CA GLY A 7 -28.59 11.33 51.40
C GLY A 7 -29.39 12.58 51.02
N LYS A 8 -30.11 13.16 51.99
CA LYS A 8 -31.00 14.33 51.81
C LYS A 8 -30.34 15.54 51.11
N ASP A 9 -29.01 15.68 51.24
CA ASP A 9 -28.23 16.81 50.72
C ASP A 9 -27.56 16.53 49.36
N PHE A 10 -27.70 15.31 48.81
CA PHE A 10 -27.09 14.89 47.54
C PHE A 10 -28.10 14.08 46.71
N SER A 11 -29.04 14.78 46.07
CA SER A 11 -30.09 14.19 45.23
C SER A 11 -29.67 14.11 43.75
N ARG A 12 -30.28 13.21 42.97
CA ARG A 12 -30.13 13.12 41.50
C ARG A 12 -30.26 14.49 40.81
N ARG A 13 -31.21 15.31 41.28
CA ARG A 13 -31.44 16.68 40.78
C ARG A 13 -30.25 17.60 41.09
N PHE A 14 -29.70 17.53 42.29
CA PHE A 14 -28.51 18.32 42.66
C PHE A 14 -27.29 17.90 41.82
N PHE A 15 -27.07 16.61 41.62
CA PHE A 15 -25.96 16.11 40.81
C PHE A 15 -26.04 16.57 39.34
N LEU A 16 -27.20 16.39 38.69
CA LEU A 16 -27.42 16.87 37.32
C LEU A 16 -27.32 18.40 37.22
N GLU A 17 -27.76 19.14 38.25
CA GLU A 17 -27.63 20.59 38.33
C GLU A 17 -26.17 21.06 38.48
N GLN A 18 -25.32 20.32 39.20
CA GLN A 18 -23.88 20.62 39.32
C GLN A 18 -23.11 20.22 38.06
N MET A 19 -23.49 19.13 37.38
CA MET A 19 -22.98 18.76 36.05
C MET A 19 -23.29 19.84 35.02
N ALA A 20 -24.54 20.33 34.99
CA ALA A 20 -24.95 21.43 34.11
C ALA A 20 -24.21 22.76 34.37
N LYS A 21 -23.68 22.94 35.59
CA LYS A 21 -22.86 24.10 35.98
C LYS A 21 -21.35 23.89 35.76
N GLY A 22 -20.92 22.72 35.29
CA GLY A 22 -19.50 22.38 35.11
C GLY A 22 -18.71 22.30 36.42
N VAL A 23 -19.39 22.09 37.55
CA VAL A 23 -18.79 22.10 38.89
C VAL A 23 -18.28 20.71 39.31
N ILE A 24 -18.85 19.65 38.73
CA ILE A 24 -18.43 18.27 38.97
C ILE A 24 -17.95 17.68 37.64
N TYR A 25 -16.71 17.17 37.65
CA TYR A 25 -16.12 16.43 36.54
C TYR A 25 -16.10 14.92 36.86
N THR A 26 -16.04 14.16 35.78
CA THR A 26 -16.14 12.70 35.59
C THR A 26 -14.98 11.89 36.17
N GLY A 27 -15.26 10.63 36.55
CA GLY A 27 -14.47 9.86 37.54
C GLY A 27 -14.94 10.09 38.98
N VAL A 28 -16.22 10.45 39.13
CA VAL A 28 -16.85 10.94 40.36
C VAL A 28 -16.73 9.93 41.52
N LEU A 29 -16.87 8.64 41.21
CA LEU A 29 -16.77 7.57 42.19
C LEU A 29 -15.33 7.07 42.35
N SER A 30 -14.56 7.07 41.26
CA SER A 30 -13.12 6.77 41.25
C SER A 30 -12.43 7.33 39.99
N PRO A 31 -11.12 7.65 40.05
CA PRO A 31 -10.41 8.21 38.89
C PRO A 31 -10.33 7.19 37.73
N LEU A 32 -10.85 7.55 36.56
CA LEU A 32 -10.96 6.69 35.36
C LEU A 32 -9.67 5.95 35.03
N TRP A 33 -8.61 6.67 34.64
CA TRP A 33 -7.38 6.03 34.17
C TRP A 33 -6.57 5.33 35.26
N ALA A 34 -6.72 5.74 36.52
CA ALA A 34 -6.16 4.98 37.63
C ALA A 34 -6.89 3.65 37.83
N THR A 35 -8.19 3.59 37.56
CA THR A 35 -8.98 2.35 37.57
C THR A 35 -8.60 1.43 36.42
N ILE A 36 -8.45 1.96 35.21
CA ILE A 36 -7.94 1.21 34.04
C ILE A 36 -6.55 0.64 34.32
N ALA A 37 -5.63 1.44 34.87
CA ALA A 37 -4.27 1.00 35.21
C ALA A 37 -4.21 -0.13 36.25
N ARG A 38 -5.27 -0.32 37.03
CA ARG A 38 -5.40 -1.46 37.97
C ARG A 38 -6.03 -2.70 37.33
N GLY A 39 -6.29 -2.68 36.02
CA GLY A 39 -6.96 -3.78 35.30
C GLY A 39 -8.43 -3.96 35.70
N GLN A 40 -9.11 -2.88 36.11
CA GLN A 40 -10.49 -2.92 36.59
C GLN A 40 -11.47 -2.39 35.54
N THR A 41 -12.69 -2.92 35.55
CA THR A 41 -13.81 -2.42 34.74
C THR A 41 -14.30 -1.04 35.22
N LEU A 42 -15.05 -0.37 34.36
CA LEU A 42 -15.52 1.01 34.58
C LEU A 42 -16.83 1.11 35.39
N ASP A 43 -17.41 -0.01 35.84
CA ASP A 43 -18.70 -0.06 36.56
C ASP A 43 -18.74 0.79 37.84
N LYS A 44 -17.57 1.09 38.42
CA LYS A 44 -17.42 1.90 39.64
C LYS A 44 -16.74 3.25 39.41
N VAL A 45 -16.61 3.67 38.16
CA VAL A 45 -16.05 4.98 37.80
C VAL A 45 -17.15 6.03 37.75
N TYR A 46 -18.33 5.64 37.26
CA TYR A 46 -19.48 6.51 37.02
C TYR A 46 -20.72 5.99 37.78
N PRO A 47 -21.60 6.88 38.27
CA PRO A 47 -22.90 6.46 38.80
C PRO A 47 -23.87 6.13 37.66
N ASP A 48 -24.76 5.16 37.90
CA ASP A 48 -25.73 4.65 36.91
C ASP A 48 -26.56 5.75 36.24
N GLU A 49 -26.85 6.85 36.94
CA GLU A 49 -27.62 7.99 36.43
C GLU A 49 -27.00 8.68 35.22
N ILE A 50 -25.69 8.50 34.97
CA ILE A 50 -24.99 9.08 33.82
C ILE A 50 -24.26 8.04 32.97
N SER A 51 -24.32 6.75 33.34
CA SER A 51 -23.70 5.65 32.61
C SER A 51 -24.70 4.65 32.04
N SER A 52 -25.99 4.95 32.08
CA SER A 52 -27.05 4.15 31.46
C SER A 52 -28.10 5.03 30.79
N LEU A 53 -28.77 4.49 29.78
CA LEU A 53 -29.82 5.20 29.04
C LEU A 53 -31.06 5.42 29.91
N GLU A 54 -31.40 4.43 30.73
CA GLU A 54 -32.42 4.48 31.75
C GLU A 54 -32.09 5.56 32.79
N GLY A 55 -30.82 5.64 33.20
CA GLY A 55 -30.31 6.65 34.13
C GLY A 55 -30.48 8.07 33.59
N LEU A 56 -30.06 8.31 32.34
CA LEU A 56 -30.17 9.62 31.69
C LEU A 56 -31.63 10.03 31.44
N THR A 57 -32.45 9.11 30.94
CA THR A 57 -33.83 9.42 30.52
C THR A 57 -34.84 9.29 31.66
N GLY A 58 -34.45 8.72 32.80
CA GLY A 58 -35.36 8.33 33.87
C GLY A 58 -36.27 7.15 33.50
N GLY A 59 -35.74 6.19 32.73
CA GLY A 59 -36.42 4.97 32.28
C GLY A 59 -37.42 5.18 31.14
N LYS A 60 -37.33 6.30 30.42
CA LYS A 60 -38.21 6.56 29.25
C LYS A 60 -37.70 5.87 27.99
N ILE A 61 -36.40 5.62 27.93
CA ILE A 61 -35.76 4.80 26.91
C ILE A 61 -34.91 3.78 27.66
N ASN A 62 -35.06 2.51 27.31
CA ASN A 62 -34.27 1.42 27.85
C ASN A 62 -33.17 1.03 26.86
N THR A 63 -32.11 0.47 27.39
CA THR A 63 -31.04 -0.14 26.61
C THR A 63 -31.62 -1.24 25.72
N GLY A 64 -31.32 -1.21 24.42
CA GLY A 64 -31.89 -2.12 23.41
C GLY A 64 -33.09 -1.55 22.66
N ASP A 65 -33.65 -0.41 23.10
CA ASP A 65 -34.65 0.31 22.32
C ASP A 65 -34.02 0.96 21.08
N VAL A 66 -34.82 1.15 20.03
CA VAL A 66 -34.43 1.93 18.86
C VAL A 66 -34.68 3.41 19.13
N LEU A 67 -33.64 4.24 19.02
CA LEU A 67 -33.75 5.68 19.05
C LEU A 67 -34.25 6.19 17.69
N ASN A 68 -35.37 6.93 17.71
CA ASN A 68 -36.03 7.47 16.50
C ASN A 68 -36.80 8.76 16.82
N ALA A 69 -37.50 9.33 15.83
CA ALA A 69 -38.22 10.60 15.97
C ALA A 69 -39.27 10.62 17.11
N SER A 70 -39.78 9.46 17.54
CA SER A 70 -40.82 9.38 18.58
C SER A 70 -40.28 9.52 20.01
N ASN A 71 -39.00 9.19 20.25
CA ASN A 71 -38.41 9.14 21.59
C ASN A 71 -37.13 10.00 21.74
N VAL A 72 -36.51 10.46 20.64
CA VAL A 72 -35.25 11.21 20.67
C VAL A 72 -35.28 12.49 21.50
N GLU A 73 -36.46 13.09 21.71
CA GLU A 73 -36.59 14.27 22.57
C GLU A 73 -36.13 14.01 24.00
N HIS A 74 -36.19 12.76 24.48
CA HIS A 74 -35.72 12.41 25.82
C HIS A 74 -34.18 12.41 25.96
N VAL A 75 -33.44 12.45 24.86
CA VAL A 75 -31.97 12.46 24.84
C VAL A 75 -31.38 13.65 24.08
N LYS A 76 -32.20 14.63 23.69
CA LYS A 76 -31.79 15.80 22.90
C LYS A 76 -30.57 16.54 23.48
N ASP A 77 -30.50 16.66 24.80
CA ASP A 77 -29.41 17.37 25.49
C ASP A 77 -28.12 16.54 25.58
N PHE A 78 -28.16 15.26 25.19
CA PHE A 78 -27.06 14.31 25.26
C PHE A 78 -26.59 13.84 23.88
N ILE A 79 -27.08 14.44 22.80
CA ILE A 79 -26.64 14.13 21.43
C ILE A 79 -26.24 15.41 20.71
N ASP A 80 -25.43 15.27 19.67
CA ASP A 80 -25.03 16.42 18.86
C ASP A 80 -26.22 16.94 18.01
N PRO A 81 -26.21 18.24 17.65
CA PRO A 81 -27.34 18.85 16.94
C PRO A 81 -27.58 18.27 15.54
N VAL A 82 -26.55 17.75 14.87
CA VAL A 82 -26.70 17.19 13.52
C VAL A 82 -27.36 15.83 13.59
N SER A 83 -26.96 14.96 14.53
CA SER A 83 -27.63 13.68 14.75
C SER A 83 -29.09 13.85 15.19
N TYR A 84 -29.38 14.79 16.09
CA TYR A 84 -30.77 15.12 16.47
C TYR A 84 -31.61 15.52 15.24
N MET A 85 -31.07 16.37 14.37
CA MET A 85 -31.71 16.77 13.12
C MET A 85 -31.95 15.57 12.19
N GLN A 86 -30.95 14.71 11.99
CA GLN A 86 -31.07 13.52 11.14
C GLN A 86 -32.16 12.56 11.65
N ILE A 87 -32.26 12.35 12.97
CA ILE A 87 -33.29 11.48 13.56
C ILE A 87 -34.68 12.09 13.42
N THR A 88 -34.82 13.38 13.77
CA THR A 88 -36.14 14.04 13.82
C THR A 88 -36.69 14.40 12.44
N GLN A 89 -35.82 14.81 11.50
CA GLN A 89 -36.23 15.37 10.21
C GLN A 89 -35.99 14.41 9.04
N MET A 90 -35.03 13.50 9.19
CA MET A 90 -34.62 12.60 8.12
C MET A 90 -34.87 11.13 8.48
N GLY A 91 -35.62 10.82 9.54
CA GLY A 91 -36.00 9.44 9.87
C GLY A 91 -34.81 8.50 10.11
N ARG A 92 -33.65 9.03 10.52
CA ARG A 92 -32.54 8.20 10.97
C ARG A 92 -32.96 7.45 12.22
N GLU A 93 -32.65 6.16 12.26
CA GLU A 93 -32.91 5.31 13.41
C GLU A 93 -31.60 4.69 13.88
N ILE A 94 -31.45 4.54 15.19
CA ILE A 94 -30.20 4.12 15.84
C ILE A 94 -30.52 3.02 16.85
N ASP A 95 -29.74 1.93 16.82
CA ASP A 95 -29.82 0.89 17.84
C ASP A 95 -29.06 1.33 19.09
N THR A 96 -29.57 1.00 20.28
CA THR A 96 -28.90 1.34 21.54
C THR A 96 -28.41 0.09 22.25
N HIS A 97 -27.26 0.19 22.93
CA HIS A 97 -26.69 -0.90 23.71
C HIS A 97 -26.08 -0.38 25.02
N ALA A 98 -25.69 -1.32 25.89
CA ALA A 98 -25.21 -1.00 27.22
C ALA A 98 -23.83 -0.33 27.15
N THR A 99 -23.60 0.65 28.01
CA THR A 99 -22.30 1.31 28.14
C THR A 99 -21.16 0.31 28.30
N THR A 100 -20.17 0.40 27.42
CA THR A 100 -18.95 -0.40 27.47
C THR A 100 -18.18 -0.08 28.75
N THR A 101 -18.02 -1.10 29.61
CA THR A 101 -17.29 -1.00 30.88
C THR A 101 -15.96 -1.73 30.89
N ASP A 102 -15.66 -2.57 29.90
CA ASP A 102 -14.35 -3.18 29.72
C ASP A 102 -13.44 -2.25 28.88
N PRO A 103 -12.36 -1.70 29.46
CA PRO A 103 -11.43 -0.82 28.72
C PRO A 103 -10.77 -1.51 27.52
N THR A 104 -10.62 -2.84 27.53
CA THR A 104 -10.02 -3.60 26.42
C THR A 104 -10.89 -3.62 25.17
N TRP A 105 -12.16 -3.22 25.28
CA TRP A 105 -13.09 -3.11 24.15
C TRP A 105 -13.09 -1.72 23.51
N LEU A 106 -12.37 -0.76 24.11
CA LEU A 106 -12.36 0.65 23.68
C LEU A 106 -11.14 1.03 22.83
N MET A 107 -10.10 0.18 22.78
CA MET A 107 -8.91 0.35 21.96
C MET A 107 -8.08 -0.95 21.90
N PRO A 108 -7.09 -1.07 21.00
CA PRO A 108 -6.21 -2.25 20.94
C PRO A 108 -5.43 -2.46 22.24
N GLU A 109 -5.19 -3.72 22.62
CA GLU A 109 -4.54 -4.10 23.88
C GLU A 109 -3.15 -3.50 24.04
N ASP A 110 -2.29 -3.60 23.02
CA ASP A 110 -0.92 -3.05 23.06
C ASP A 110 -0.95 -1.53 23.26
N TYR A 111 -1.89 -0.86 22.59
CA TYR A 111 -2.08 0.58 22.70
C TYR A 111 -2.59 1.01 24.08
N LEU A 112 -3.52 0.26 24.65
CA LEU A 112 -4.01 0.45 26.02
C LEU A 112 -2.87 0.28 27.03
N ASN A 113 -2.09 -0.79 26.90
CA ASN A 113 -0.96 -1.10 27.77
C ASN A 113 0.10 0.02 27.71
N ALA A 114 0.43 0.50 26.51
CA ALA A 114 1.32 1.64 26.33
C ALA A 114 0.78 2.93 26.96
N SER A 115 -0.52 3.20 26.82
CA SER A 115 -1.18 4.37 27.43
C SER A 115 -1.05 4.36 28.95
N VAL A 116 -1.24 3.20 29.58
CA VAL A 116 -1.05 3.03 31.03
C VAL A 116 0.42 3.17 31.42
N THR A 117 1.31 2.47 30.71
CA THR A 117 2.73 2.36 31.05
C THR A 117 3.48 3.69 30.91
N ASN A 118 3.14 4.46 29.88
CA ASN A 118 3.80 5.73 29.56
C ASN A 118 3.12 6.95 30.23
N THR A 119 2.07 6.73 31.04
CA THR A 119 1.36 7.82 31.73
C THR A 119 2.34 8.68 32.53
N GLY A 120 2.26 10.00 32.35
CA GLY A 120 3.09 10.98 33.07
C GLY A 120 4.45 11.25 32.44
N ARG A 121 4.83 10.55 31.35
CA ARG A 121 6.06 10.81 30.60
C ARG A 121 5.91 11.90 29.54
N ALA A 122 4.69 12.24 29.13
CA ALA A 122 4.45 13.23 28.09
C ALA A 122 4.59 14.65 28.64
N VAL A 123 5.32 15.49 27.93
CA VAL A 123 5.44 16.93 28.20
C VAL A 123 5.29 17.71 26.90
N PHE A 124 4.80 18.96 26.99
CA PHE A 124 4.91 19.89 25.87
C PHE A 124 6.29 20.55 25.90
N ASP A 125 7.03 20.48 24.79
CA ASP A 125 8.30 21.18 24.66
C ASP A 125 8.10 22.69 24.44
N ALA A 126 9.21 23.43 24.28
CA ALA A 126 9.18 24.88 24.10
C ALA A 126 8.44 25.34 22.82
N THR A 127 8.24 24.44 21.86
CA THR A 127 7.50 24.69 20.61
C THR A 127 6.04 24.26 20.70
N GLY A 128 5.64 23.64 21.82
CA GLY A 128 4.31 23.09 22.05
C GLY A 128 4.11 21.68 21.49
N ASN A 129 5.17 21.04 20.97
CA ASN A 129 5.11 19.65 20.52
C ASN A 129 5.10 18.70 21.71
N VAL A 130 4.40 17.57 21.59
CA VAL A 130 4.45 16.52 22.62
C VAL A 130 5.79 15.80 22.50
N ARG A 131 6.50 15.65 23.62
CA ARG A 131 7.76 14.90 23.73
C ARG A 131 7.72 14.06 25.00
N THR A 132 8.61 13.09 25.10
CA THR A 132 8.91 12.45 26.38
C THR A 132 9.65 13.41 27.31
N ASP A 133 9.69 13.08 28.59
CA ASP A 133 10.39 13.79 29.66
C ASP A 133 11.89 13.94 29.44
N ASP A 134 12.49 13.06 28.62
CA ASP A 134 13.88 13.14 28.16
C ASP A 134 14.08 13.94 26.86
N GLY A 135 13.01 14.50 26.29
CA GLY A 135 13.03 15.29 25.05
C GLY A 135 12.90 14.48 23.75
N SER A 136 12.79 13.15 23.82
CA SER A 136 12.59 12.30 22.64
C SER A 136 11.18 12.40 22.07
N ALA A 137 10.96 11.84 20.87
CA ALA A 137 9.64 11.68 20.30
C ALA A 137 8.74 10.80 21.19
N TRP A 138 7.42 11.00 21.10
CA TRP A 138 6.44 10.25 21.88
C TRP A 138 6.53 8.75 21.58
N ILE A 139 6.47 7.94 22.63
CA ILE A 139 6.82 6.52 22.61
C ILE A 139 5.61 5.56 22.51
N GLY A 140 4.39 6.10 22.46
CA GLY A 140 3.20 5.33 22.11
C GLY A 140 2.14 5.29 23.22
N GLY A 141 0.92 4.89 22.84
CA GLY A 141 -0.28 5.09 23.66
C GLY A 141 -0.73 6.56 23.68
N ASN A 142 -1.77 6.85 24.46
CA ASN A 142 -2.24 8.22 24.66
C ASN A 142 -1.18 9.01 25.46
N PRO A 143 -0.68 10.17 24.98
CA PRO A 143 0.25 11.00 25.75
C PRO A 143 -0.36 11.54 27.05
N PHE A 144 -1.64 11.91 27.01
CA PHE A 144 -2.34 12.49 28.15
C PHE A 144 -3.65 11.73 28.41
N PRO A 145 -3.60 10.47 28.87
CA PRO A 145 -4.80 9.66 29.05
C PRO A 145 -5.82 10.35 29.97
N ALA A 146 -5.35 10.98 31.05
CA ALA A 146 -6.18 11.79 31.95
C ALA A 146 -6.16 13.28 31.59
N ALA A 147 -6.40 13.63 30.32
CA ALA A 147 -6.32 15.02 29.85
C ALA A 147 -7.17 15.99 30.71
N THR A 148 -6.53 17.06 31.13
CA THR A 148 -7.09 18.16 31.94
C THR A 148 -7.25 19.44 31.14
N THR A 149 -6.52 19.58 30.03
CA THR A 149 -6.60 20.75 29.14
C THR A 149 -7.10 20.37 27.75
N ALA A 150 -7.62 21.37 27.03
CA ALA A 150 -8.05 21.20 25.64
C ALA A 150 -6.89 20.78 24.72
N ASN A 151 -5.69 21.32 24.97
CA ASN A 151 -4.48 20.99 24.20
C ASN A 151 -4.08 19.53 24.41
N GLU A 152 -4.11 19.04 25.65
CA GLU A 152 -3.82 17.62 25.96
C GLU A 152 -4.81 16.68 25.25
N ALA A 153 -6.10 16.98 25.34
CA ALA A 153 -7.14 16.16 24.72
C ALA A 153 -7.03 16.17 23.18
N PHE A 154 -6.73 17.31 22.57
CA PHE A 154 -6.55 17.40 21.12
C PHE A 154 -5.21 16.77 20.66
N ALA A 155 -4.16 16.86 21.48
CA ALA A 155 -2.89 16.19 21.22
C ALA A 155 -3.06 14.66 21.21
N ASN A 156 -3.86 14.08 22.12
CA ASN A 156 -4.20 12.67 22.07
C ASN A 156 -4.79 12.29 20.70
N ILE A 157 -5.89 12.91 20.27
CA ILE A 157 -6.52 12.51 18.99
C ILE A 157 -5.58 12.70 17.78
N THR A 158 -4.64 13.63 17.86
CA THR A 158 -3.68 13.89 16.77
C THR A 158 -2.56 12.85 16.75
N LEU A 159 -1.99 12.48 17.89
CA LEU A 159 -0.89 11.50 17.98
C LEU A 159 -1.39 10.05 17.97
N SER A 160 -2.66 9.81 18.32
CA SER A 160 -3.27 8.49 18.52
C SER A 160 -4.07 7.96 17.33
N TRP A 161 -3.68 8.31 16.10
CA TRP A 161 -4.42 7.96 14.89
C TRP A 161 -4.28 6.47 14.56
N GLY A 162 -5.39 5.81 14.24
CA GLY A 162 -5.45 4.38 13.88
C GLY A 162 -5.21 3.42 15.05
N ARG A 163 -4.40 3.82 16.05
CA ARG A 163 -4.05 3.09 17.29
C ARG A 163 -3.30 1.79 17.10
N TYR A 164 -2.98 1.46 15.87
CA TYR A 164 -1.98 0.47 15.51
C TYR A 164 -0.75 1.20 14.99
N ASP A 165 0.36 0.48 14.90
CA ASP A 165 1.58 1.02 14.32
C ASP A 165 1.41 1.21 12.81
N GLN A 166 0.61 0.32 12.21
CA GLN A 166 0.24 0.41 10.82
C GLN A 166 -1.13 -0.21 10.56
N THR A 167 -1.90 0.39 9.68
CA THR A 167 -3.22 -0.08 9.27
C THR A 167 -3.35 -0.04 7.76
N PHE A 168 -4.11 -0.99 7.23
CA PHE A 168 -4.47 -1.05 5.83
C PHE A 168 -5.97 -1.30 5.78
N TYR A 169 -6.74 -0.27 5.42
CA TYR A 169 -8.20 -0.32 5.43
C TYR A 169 -8.72 -0.45 4.00
N ALA A 170 -9.45 -1.53 3.72
CA ALA A 170 -10.29 -1.65 2.53
C ALA A 170 -11.63 -0.96 2.80
N ILE A 171 -12.00 0.00 1.94
CA ILE A 171 -13.12 0.90 2.19
C ILE A 171 -14.07 0.89 1.00
N ARG A 172 -15.38 0.84 1.29
CA ARG A 172 -16.45 1.14 0.33
C ARG A 172 -17.08 2.46 0.67
N GLU A 173 -17.30 3.30 -0.32
CA GLU A 173 -17.95 4.59 -0.15
C GLU A 173 -19.07 4.77 -1.18
N GLU A 174 -20.21 5.27 -0.72
CA GLU A 174 -21.26 5.82 -1.56
C GLU A 174 -21.45 7.30 -1.22
N ASP A 175 -21.47 8.13 -2.26
CA ASP A 175 -21.81 9.54 -2.16
C ASP A 175 -23.23 9.75 -2.66
N LEU A 176 -24.09 10.27 -1.78
CA LEU A 176 -25.51 10.46 -2.06
C LEU A 176 -25.81 11.91 -2.43
N ASN A 177 -26.69 12.05 -3.41
CA ASN A 177 -27.39 13.30 -3.71
C ASN A 177 -28.45 13.59 -2.65
N PRO A 178 -28.97 14.84 -2.59
CA PRO A 178 -30.00 15.22 -1.61
C PRO A 178 -31.32 14.43 -1.73
N ASP A 179 -31.57 13.82 -2.87
CA ASP A 179 -32.73 12.96 -3.14
C ASP A 179 -32.48 11.47 -2.82
N GLY A 180 -31.32 11.14 -2.24
CA GLY A 180 -30.92 9.79 -1.86
C GLY A 180 -30.30 8.96 -2.98
N THR A 181 -30.29 9.46 -4.23
CA THR A 181 -29.66 8.75 -5.34
C THR A 181 -28.14 8.72 -5.20
N VAL A 182 -27.52 7.61 -5.59
CA VAL A 182 -26.05 7.47 -5.56
C VAL A 182 -25.44 8.31 -6.69
N ALA A 183 -24.66 9.32 -6.33
CA ALA A 183 -23.92 10.18 -7.25
C ALA A 183 -22.59 9.54 -7.65
N TYR A 184 -21.85 9.00 -6.66
CA TYR A 184 -20.58 8.32 -6.85
C TYR A 184 -20.49 7.11 -5.94
N LYS A 185 -19.67 6.15 -6.36
CA LYS A 185 -19.35 4.96 -5.60
C LYS A 185 -17.88 4.66 -5.76
N TYR A 186 -17.15 4.50 -4.67
CA TYR A 186 -15.72 4.22 -4.67
C TYR A 186 -15.40 2.99 -3.83
N ASP A 187 -14.56 2.11 -4.36
CA ASP A 187 -13.77 1.21 -3.53
C ASP A 187 -12.36 1.79 -3.48
N PHE A 188 -11.86 2.02 -2.28
CA PHE A 188 -10.54 2.62 -2.08
C PHE A 188 -9.86 2.04 -0.85
N VAL A 189 -8.56 2.23 -0.77
CA VAL A 189 -7.74 1.84 0.37
C VAL A 189 -7.24 3.07 1.08
N TRP A 190 -7.23 3.00 2.42
CA TRP A 190 -6.51 3.93 3.26
C TRP A 190 -5.45 3.16 4.07
N CYS A 191 -4.18 3.34 3.71
CA CYS A 191 -3.04 2.76 4.42
C CYS A 191 -2.38 3.82 5.30
N GLU A 192 -2.04 3.48 6.54
CA GLU A 192 -1.48 4.41 7.52
C GLU A 192 -0.36 3.76 8.30
N MET A 193 0.68 4.53 8.62
CA MET A 193 1.78 4.09 9.48
C MET A 193 2.24 5.21 10.39
N ASN A 194 2.27 4.95 11.69
CA ASN A 194 2.96 5.81 12.64
C ASN A 194 4.47 5.54 12.57
N ALA A 195 5.28 6.60 12.41
CA ALA A 195 6.74 6.50 12.44
C ALA A 195 7.29 6.65 13.87
N THR A 196 6.61 7.40 14.73
CA THR A 196 6.87 7.49 16.16
C THR A 196 5.67 6.97 16.95
N GLY A 197 5.87 6.58 18.20
CA GLY A 197 4.77 6.16 19.06
C GLY A 197 4.27 4.75 18.78
N ARG A 198 5.16 3.90 18.26
CA ARG A 198 4.87 2.51 17.86
C ARG A 198 4.91 1.56 19.06
N VAL A 199 3.93 0.69 19.20
CA VAL A 199 3.72 -0.13 20.40
C VAL A 199 3.75 -1.63 20.14
N SER A 200 3.64 -2.07 18.89
CA SER A 200 3.53 -3.49 18.51
C SER A 200 4.71 -3.98 17.67
N LEU A 201 5.27 -3.16 16.79
CA LEU A 201 6.37 -3.49 15.89
C LEU A 201 7.74 -3.12 16.49
N PRO A 202 8.82 -3.87 16.17
CA PRO A 202 10.08 -3.83 16.91
C PRO A 202 10.88 -2.52 16.77
N ASP A 203 10.69 -1.77 15.67
CA ASP A 203 11.37 -0.49 15.45
C ASP A 203 10.54 0.68 15.99
N ASN A 204 10.85 1.21 17.17
CA ASN A 204 10.23 2.43 17.71
C ASN A 204 11.29 3.44 18.19
N PRO A 205 11.40 4.63 17.56
CA PRO A 205 10.76 5.04 16.32
C PRO A 205 11.17 4.18 15.11
N PHE A 206 10.44 4.30 14.01
CA PHE A 206 10.83 3.71 12.74
C PHE A 206 12.17 4.28 12.28
N ARG A 207 13.15 3.39 12.07
CA ARG A 207 14.55 3.75 11.88
C ARG A 207 14.74 4.77 10.76
N GLY A 208 15.38 5.89 11.07
CA GLY A 208 15.68 6.96 10.12
C GLY A 208 14.48 7.86 9.79
N LYS A 209 13.37 7.75 10.54
CA LYS A 209 12.14 8.55 10.43
C LYS A 209 11.73 9.19 11.76
N GLU A 210 12.69 9.44 12.64
CA GLU A 210 12.46 9.97 14.00
C GLU A 210 11.80 11.37 14.00
N ASP A 211 12.01 12.15 12.94
CA ASP A 211 11.39 13.48 12.74
C ASP A 211 10.06 13.43 11.96
N THR A 212 9.50 12.23 11.73
CA THR A 212 8.22 12.03 11.05
C THR A 212 7.21 11.47 12.03
N LEU A 213 6.00 12.05 12.10
CA LEU A 213 4.92 11.49 12.92
C LEU A 213 4.33 10.26 12.23
N ARG A 214 3.95 10.39 10.95
CA ARG A 214 3.27 9.32 10.20
C ARG A 214 3.28 9.49 8.69
N PHE A 215 2.99 8.39 8.02
CA PHE A 215 2.69 8.29 6.59
C PHE A 215 1.26 7.83 6.41
N GLN A 216 0.58 8.36 5.40
CA GLN A 216 -0.77 7.95 5.02
C GLN A 216 -0.90 7.94 3.53
N SER A 217 -1.39 6.85 2.94
CA SER A 217 -1.80 6.83 1.55
C SER A 217 -3.27 6.50 1.39
N VAL A 218 -3.89 7.17 0.43
CA VAL A 218 -5.27 6.92 0.00
C VAL A 218 -5.22 6.65 -1.49
N PHE A 219 -5.68 5.49 -1.93
CA PHE A 219 -5.71 5.15 -3.35
C PHE A 219 -6.99 4.45 -3.74
N PHE A 220 -7.45 4.74 -4.95
CA PHE A 220 -8.77 4.38 -5.45
C PHE A 220 -8.67 3.24 -6.45
N ASN A 221 -9.55 2.26 -6.30
CA ASN A 221 -9.51 1.00 -7.05
C ASN A 221 -10.69 0.90 -8.01
N THR A 222 -11.83 1.45 -7.61
CA THR A 222 -13.02 1.58 -8.45
C THR A 222 -13.64 2.96 -8.25
N PRO A 223 -14.32 3.53 -9.27
CA PRO A 223 -14.53 3.00 -10.62
C PRO A 223 -13.29 3.12 -11.51
N GLN A 224 -13.35 2.50 -12.70
CA GLN A 224 -12.19 2.32 -13.59
C GLN A 224 -11.54 3.65 -14.03
N ASP A 225 -12.31 4.73 -14.13
CA ASP A 225 -11.87 6.07 -14.52
C ASP A 225 -10.99 6.77 -13.47
N VAL A 226 -11.10 6.37 -12.20
CA VAL A 226 -10.24 6.89 -11.11
C VAL A 226 -9.25 5.86 -10.60
N ARG A 227 -9.34 4.60 -11.06
CA ARG A 227 -8.48 3.49 -10.62
C ARG A 227 -7.00 3.84 -10.75
N GLY A 228 -6.25 3.62 -9.68
CA GLY A 228 -4.83 3.95 -9.58
C GLY A 228 -4.54 5.40 -9.19
N THR A 229 -5.57 6.25 -9.05
CA THR A 229 -5.40 7.54 -8.39
C THR A 229 -4.95 7.31 -6.95
N ALA A 230 -3.83 7.90 -6.58
CA ALA A 230 -3.21 7.67 -5.28
C ALA A 230 -2.68 8.97 -4.70
N PHE A 231 -2.82 9.14 -3.38
CA PHE A 231 -2.31 10.27 -2.62
C PHE A 231 -1.46 9.76 -1.46
N LEU A 232 -0.35 10.43 -1.18
CA LEU A 232 0.53 10.19 -0.05
C LEU A 232 0.65 11.46 0.78
N SER A 233 0.20 11.42 2.03
CA SER A 233 0.35 12.45 3.04
C SER A 233 1.47 12.06 4.01
N ILE A 234 2.54 12.87 4.09
CA ILE A 234 3.67 12.67 5.01
C ILE A 234 3.62 13.75 6.09
N TRP A 235 3.48 13.33 7.34
CA TRP A 235 3.34 14.22 8.48
C TRP A 235 4.66 14.39 9.21
N PRO A 236 5.23 15.61 9.26
CA PRO A 236 6.37 15.88 10.12
C PRO A 236 5.98 15.66 11.59
N TYR A 237 6.96 15.28 12.42
CA TYR A 237 6.75 15.19 13.87
C TYR A 237 6.45 16.55 14.48
N ASP A 238 7.08 17.60 13.95
CA ASP A 238 6.78 18.98 14.34
C ASP A 238 5.37 19.39 13.88
N GLN A 239 4.47 19.48 14.86
CA GLN A 239 3.06 19.79 14.67
C GLN A 239 2.80 21.22 14.19
N THR A 240 3.84 22.07 14.16
CA THR A 240 3.73 23.42 13.60
C THR A 240 3.80 23.46 12.08
N GLN A 241 4.29 22.39 11.46
CA GLN A 241 4.50 22.26 10.02
C GLN A 241 3.32 21.58 9.33
N PHE A 242 3.10 21.93 8.07
CA PHE A 242 2.04 21.30 7.27
C PHE A 242 2.50 19.96 6.73
N PRO A 243 1.61 18.94 6.65
CA PRO A 243 1.96 17.69 6.00
C PRO A 243 2.24 17.90 4.51
N GLU A 244 3.16 17.13 3.96
CA GLU A 244 3.35 17.07 2.52
C GLU A 244 2.27 16.20 1.89
N LEU A 245 1.63 16.69 0.83
CA LEU A 245 0.67 15.90 0.05
C LEU A 245 1.22 15.69 -1.36
N HIS A 246 1.46 14.45 -1.72
CA HIS A 246 1.83 14.02 -3.07
C HIS A 246 0.64 13.29 -3.66
N GLY A 247 0.37 13.47 -4.95
CA GLY A 247 -0.67 12.71 -5.62
C GLY A 247 -0.24 12.30 -7.02
N TYR A 248 -0.71 11.13 -7.40
CA TYR A 248 -0.57 10.54 -8.71
C TYR A 248 -1.97 10.42 -9.32
N LEU A 249 -2.10 10.89 -10.56
CA LEU A 249 -3.30 10.75 -11.35
C LEU A 249 -2.91 9.99 -12.63
N PRO A 250 -3.55 8.84 -12.92
CA PRO A 250 -3.25 8.01 -14.09
C PRO A 250 -3.21 8.82 -15.39
N ALA A 251 -4.17 9.73 -15.57
CA ALA A 251 -4.26 10.59 -16.75
C ALA A 251 -3.02 11.47 -17.01
N PHE A 252 -2.21 11.75 -15.98
CA PHE A 252 -1.01 12.59 -16.12
C PHE A 252 0.31 11.82 -16.04
N LYS A 253 0.28 10.52 -15.70
CA LYS A 253 1.46 9.64 -15.55
C LYS A 253 2.62 10.25 -14.75
N ARG A 254 2.32 11.12 -13.77
CA ARG A 254 3.34 11.78 -12.92
C ARG A 254 2.84 12.07 -11.52
N VAL A 255 3.73 11.90 -10.54
CA VAL A 255 3.53 12.33 -9.16
C VAL A 255 3.71 13.85 -9.07
N ARG A 256 2.81 14.55 -8.39
CA ARG A 256 2.94 15.98 -8.10
C ARG A 256 2.70 16.27 -6.62
N ARG A 257 3.33 17.32 -6.12
CA ARG A 257 3.04 17.88 -4.81
C ARG A 257 1.84 18.82 -4.90
N TYR A 258 0.88 18.65 -4.00
CA TYR A 258 -0.30 19.50 -3.90
C TYR A 258 -0.08 20.66 -2.91
N PRO A 259 -0.72 21.81 -3.13
CA PRO A 259 -0.70 22.92 -2.19
C PRO A 259 -1.35 22.55 -0.85
N THR A 260 -0.86 23.15 0.24
CA THR A 260 -1.38 22.94 1.60
C THR A 260 -2.89 23.18 1.74
N ASN A 261 -3.47 24.10 0.97
CA ASN A 261 -4.91 24.39 1.04
C ASN A 261 -5.79 23.27 0.46
N GLN A 262 -5.23 22.34 -0.32
CA GLN A 262 -5.95 21.19 -0.88
C GLN A 262 -6.54 20.28 0.21
N ARG A 263 -6.15 20.45 1.48
CA ARG A 263 -6.66 19.68 2.63
C ARG A 263 -8.11 20.00 3.01
N PHE A 264 -8.69 21.08 2.48
CA PHE A 264 -10.10 21.45 2.63
C PHE A 264 -10.92 21.23 1.35
N GLU A 265 -10.44 20.34 0.49
CA GLU A 265 -11.09 19.93 -0.75
C GLU A 265 -11.13 18.40 -0.81
N PRO A 266 -12.11 17.81 -1.50
CA PRO A 266 -12.16 16.36 -1.63
C PRO A 266 -11.05 15.89 -2.59
N LEU A 267 -10.53 14.68 -2.35
CA LEU A 267 -9.45 14.09 -3.15
C LEU A 267 -9.92 13.71 -4.56
N LEU A 268 -11.19 13.31 -4.67
CA LEU A 268 -11.89 13.02 -5.92
C LEU A 268 -13.21 13.80 -5.97
N PRO A 269 -13.83 13.94 -7.16
CA PRO A 269 -15.21 14.41 -7.25
C PRO A 269 -16.15 13.50 -6.46
N GLY A 270 -17.21 14.04 -5.86
CA GLY A 270 -18.16 13.23 -5.09
C GLY A 270 -18.05 13.46 -3.59
N PRO A 271 -16.99 12.97 -2.91
CA PRO A 271 -16.88 13.04 -1.47
C PRO A 271 -17.17 14.42 -0.88
N THR A 272 -17.94 14.43 0.19
CA THR A 272 -18.25 15.61 0.99
C THR A 272 -17.24 15.83 2.13
N TRP A 273 -16.31 14.90 2.30
CA TRP A 273 -15.28 14.92 3.35
C TRP A 273 -13.91 15.32 2.82
N TYR A 274 -13.11 15.92 3.69
CA TYR A 274 -11.74 16.37 3.40
C TYR A 274 -10.75 15.64 4.29
N ILE A 275 -9.48 15.52 3.88
CA ILE A 275 -8.44 14.92 4.76
C ILE A 275 -8.38 15.64 6.12
N SER A 276 -8.60 16.96 6.13
CA SER A 276 -8.66 17.76 7.36
C SER A 276 -9.76 17.31 8.33
N ASP A 277 -10.80 16.61 7.88
CA ASP A 277 -11.91 16.16 8.75
C ASP A 277 -11.61 14.85 9.51
N ALA A 278 -10.68 14.04 9.01
CA ALA A 278 -10.45 12.69 9.50
C ALA A 278 -10.14 12.65 11.02
N TRP A 279 -10.95 11.89 11.76
CA TRP A 279 -10.87 11.71 13.22
C TRP A 279 -10.95 13.01 14.04
N GLY A 280 -11.48 14.08 13.46
CA GLY A 280 -11.57 15.40 14.09
C GLY A 280 -10.24 16.16 14.21
N ALA A 281 -9.11 15.48 14.05
CA ALA A 281 -7.78 16.08 13.98
C ALA A 281 -7.46 16.48 12.54
N GLY A 282 -7.31 15.49 11.63
CA GLY A 282 -7.06 15.60 10.18
C GLY A 282 -5.85 16.41 9.71
N ASP A 283 -5.31 17.27 10.58
CA ASP A 283 -4.14 18.11 10.41
C ASP A 283 -3.30 18.12 11.70
N PRO A 284 -2.01 18.51 11.62
CA PRO A 284 -1.18 18.70 12.80
C PRO A 284 -1.78 19.72 13.75
N PHE A 285 -1.86 19.42 15.03
CA PHE A 285 -2.74 20.20 15.91
C PHE A 285 -2.29 21.65 16.13
N LEU A 286 -0.98 21.96 16.02
CA LEU A 286 -0.48 23.34 16.10
C LEU A 286 -0.64 24.12 14.79
N THR A 287 -1.39 23.59 13.82
CA THR A 287 -1.98 24.36 12.71
C THR A 287 -3.37 24.88 13.05
N TRP A 288 -3.94 24.37 14.14
CA TRP A 288 -5.17 24.81 14.77
C TRP A 288 -4.87 25.55 16.08
N GLY A 289 -5.84 26.27 16.61
CA GLY A 289 -5.65 27.10 17.80
C GLY A 289 -6.97 27.49 18.45
N ASN A 290 -6.88 28.32 19.49
CA ASN A 290 -8.04 28.79 20.27
C ASN A 290 -8.86 27.64 20.88
N PHE A 291 -8.18 26.55 21.27
CA PHE A 291 -8.79 25.36 21.86
C PHE A 291 -9.56 25.68 23.14
N LYS A 292 -10.85 25.32 23.17
CA LYS A 292 -11.75 25.54 24.31
C LYS A 292 -12.57 24.31 24.58
N VAL A 293 -12.60 23.84 25.83
CA VAL A 293 -13.61 22.87 26.27
C VAL A 293 -14.95 23.62 26.38
N VAL A 294 -15.90 23.30 25.51
CA VAL A 294 -17.23 23.93 25.49
C VAL A 294 -18.28 23.08 26.18
N HIS A 295 -18.02 21.79 26.37
CA HIS A 295 -18.84 20.88 27.17
C HIS A 295 -17.98 19.74 27.72
N ARG A 296 -18.34 19.23 28.90
CA ARG A 296 -17.86 17.95 29.42
C ARG A 296 -18.97 17.25 30.18
N GLY A 297 -19.32 16.02 29.79
CA GLY A 297 -20.43 15.29 30.40
C GLY A 297 -20.88 14.08 29.58
N PRO A 298 -21.96 13.39 30.02
CA PRO A 298 -22.46 12.21 29.33
C PRO A 298 -23.09 12.60 27.99
N MET A 299 -22.79 11.84 26.95
CA MET A 299 -23.44 11.95 25.64
C MET A 299 -23.65 10.57 25.03
N LEU A 300 -24.53 10.43 24.05
CA LEU A 300 -24.59 9.22 23.24
C LEU A 300 -23.63 9.35 22.04
N GLY A 301 -23.09 8.21 21.62
CA GLY A 301 -22.25 8.10 20.44
C GLY A 301 -22.07 6.66 19.97
N ALA A 302 -21.60 6.51 18.73
CA ALA A 302 -21.29 5.22 18.13
C ALA A 302 -19.97 4.65 18.67
N ALA A 303 -20.03 4.01 19.82
CA ALA A 303 -18.89 3.37 20.48
C ALA A 303 -19.24 1.95 20.96
N GLY A 304 -18.23 1.11 21.13
CA GLY A 304 -18.38 -0.20 21.74
C GLY A 304 -18.79 -1.33 20.78
N PRO A 305 -19.24 -2.49 21.31
CA PRO A 305 -19.61 -3.66 20.52
C PRO A 305 -20.80 -3.39 19.59
N GLY A 306 -20.98 -4.25 18.60
CA GLY A 306 -22.06 -4.12 17.61
C GLY A 306 -21.84 -3.06 16.53
N ASN A 307 -20.84 -2.18 16.67
CA ASN A 307 -20.37 -1.31 15.56
C ASN A 307 -19.42 -2.02 14.59
N PHE A 308 -18.92 -3.21 14.90
CA PHE A 308 -18.44 -4.17 13.89
C PHE A 308 -19.62 -5.06 13.49
N ASN A 309 -19.95 -5.17 12.20
CA ASN A 309 -21.00 -6.10 11.78
C ASN A 309 -20.40 -7.49 11.54
N THR A 310 -20.19 -8.24 12.61
CA THR A 310 -19.59 -9.59 12.56
C THR A 310 -20.50 -10.63 11.91
N ASP A 311 -21.80 -10.35 11.78
CA ASP A 311 -22.78 -11.24 11.14
C ASP A 311 -22.72 -11.18 9.61
N ASP A 312 -22.19 -10.09 9.05
CA ASP A 312 -22.00 -9.93 7.61
C ASP A 312 -20.60 -10.42 7.19
N PRO A 313 -20.47 -11.26 6.15
CA PRO A 313 -19.18 -11.82 5.74
C PRO A 313 -18.15 -10.76 5.31
N ASN A 314 -18.58 -9.56 4.94
CA ASN A 314 -17.72 -8.44 4.56
C ASN A 314 -17.81 -7.23 5.50
N TRP A 315 -18.52 -7.38 6.63
CA TRP A 315 -18.77 -6.33 7.64
C TRP A 315 -19.68 -5.17 7.20
N GLU A 316 -20.41 -5.33 6.10
CA GLU A 316 -21.27 -4.28 5.54
C GLU A 316 -22.51 -4.02 6.39
N ARG A 317 -22.99 -2.78 6.44
CA ARG A 317 -24.10 -2.39 7.32
C ARG A 317 -25.38 -2.07 6.56
N LYS A 318 -26.50 -2.23 7.26
CA LYS A 318 -27.80 -1.82 6.75
C LYS A 318 -27.89 -0.30 6.67
N ARG A 319 -28.66 0.18 5.70
CA ARG A 319 -28.99 1.60 5.57
C ARG A 319 -30.35 1.93 6.19
N VAL A 320 -30.52 3.16 6.64
CA VAL A 320 -31.76 3.70 7.22
C VAL A 320 -31.92 5.18 6.93
N GLY A 321 -33.17 5.65 6.98
CA GLY A 321 -33.52 7.07 6.94
C GLY A 321 -33.23 7.77 5.61
N GLY A 322 -33.70 9.01 5.54
CA GLY A 322 -33.66 9.91 4.40
C GLY A 322 -34.44 9.38 3.20
N PRO A 323 -34.30 10.02 2.04
CA PRO A 323 -34.88 9.53 0.81
C PRO A 323 -34.42 8.10 0.50
N GLU A 324 -35.33 7.28 -0.04
CA GLU A 324 -35.16 5.84 -0.30
C GLU A 324 -34.80 4.99 0.93
N GLY A 325 -34.79 5.56 2.14
CA GLY A 325 -34.42 4.87 3.37
C GLY A 325 -32.94 4.48 3.43
N ARG A 326 -32.07 5.16 2.68
CA ARG A 326 -30.66 4.77 2.54
C ARG A 326 -29.60 5.81 2.95
N SER A 327 -30.02 6.96 3.47
CA SER A 327 -29.13 8.11 3.71
C SER A 327 -28.14 7.92 4.85
N PHE A 328 -28.41 7.00 5.77
CA PHE A 328 -27.57 6.78 6.94
C PHE A 328 -27.25 5.31 7.14
N ILE A 329 -26.14 5.08 7.83
CA ILE A 329 -25.72 3.76 8.28
C ILE A 329 -26.44 3.43 9.58
N ARG A 330 -26.99 2.22 9.69
CA ARG A 330 -27.56 1.72 10.94
C ARG A 330 -26.43 1.45 11.94
N SER A 331 -26.42 2.21 13.02
CA SER A 331 -25.33 2.25 14.00
C SER A 331 -25.80 1.85 15.39
N ASN A 332 -24.87 1.31 16.19
CA ASN A 332 -25.10 0.97 17.60
C ASN A 332 -24.52 2.06 18.49
N TRP A 333 -25.34 2.69 19.32
CA TRP A 333 -24.95 3.77 20.22
C TRP A 333 -25.03 3.34 21.68
N GLU A 334 -24.14 3.88 22.49
CA GLU A 334 -24.16 3.73 23.95
C GLU A 334 -24.12 5.10 24.63
N VAL A 335 -24.39 5.11 25.93
CA VAL A 335 -24.08 6.29 26.76
C VAL A 335 -22.58 6.30 27.03
N ILE A 336 -21.89 7.32 26.52
CA ILE A 336 -20.50 7.63 26.86
C ILE A 336 -20.54 8.55 28.09
N PRO A 337 -20.13 8.10 29.28
CA PRO A 337 -20.37 8.86 30.52
C PRO A 337 -19.54 10.15 30.64
N ASP A 338 -18.46 10.25 29.87
CA ASP A 338 -17.53 11.38 29.86
C ASP A 338 -17.08 11.72 28.44
N VAL A 339 -17.77 12.67 27.82
CA VAL A 339 -17.41 13.25 26.53
C VAL A 339 -16.85 14.65 26.73
N ILE A 340 -15.69 14.92 26.17
CA ILE A 340 -15.08 16.25 26.10
C ILE A 340 -15.42 16.83 24.73
N VAL A 341 -16.16 17.94 24.69
CA VAL A 341 -16.43 18.68 23.46
C VAL A 341 -15.47 19.85 23.36
N LEU A 342 -14.58 19.79 22.39
CA LEU A 342 -13.57 20.82 22.12
C LEU A 342 -13.97 21.68 20.94
N GLU A 343 -13.90 22.99 21.09
CA GLU A 343 -13.99 23.95 19.98
C GLU A 343 -12.59 24.45 19.61
N THR A 344 -12.28 24.52 18.31
CA THR A 344 -10.98 24.94 17.77
C THR A 344 -11.11 25.66 16.43
N GLU A 345 -10.12 26.47 16.08
CA GLU A 345 -10.09 27.32 14.88
C GLU A 345 -8.85 27.05 14.01
N PRO A 346 -8.94 27.11 12.67
CA PRO A 346 -7.84 26.80 11.75
C PRO A 346 -6.87 27.99 11.61
N VAL A 347 -6.15 28.33 12.67
CA VAL A 347 -5.34 29.57 12.78
C VAL A 347 -4.22 29.72 11.75
N LYS A 348 -3.71 28.61 11.18
CA LYS A 348 -2.70 28.65 10.11
C LYS A 348 -3.25 28.49 8.70
N TYR A 349 -4.57 28.36 8.53
CA TYR A 349 -5.21 28.22 7.22
C TYR A 349 -6.11 29.42 6.93
N PRO A 350 -5.56 30.57 6.48
CA PRO A 350 -6.34 31.80 6.28
C PRO A 350 -7.41 31.68 5.20
N ARG A 351 -7.37 30.63 4.37
CA ARG A 351 -8.35 30.32 3.32
C ARG A 351 -9.26 29.12 3.63
N ALA A 352 -9.19 28.56 4.84
CA ALA A 352 -10.09 27.48 5.23
C ALA A 352 -11.56 27.91 5.03
N PRO A 353 -12.41 27.05 4.44
CA PRO A 353 -13.83 27.35 4.24
C PRO A 353 -14.63 27.36 5.54
N ILE A 354 -14.02 26.86 6.63
CA ILE A 354 -14.62 26.73 7.96
C ILE A 354 -14.07 27.80 8.92
N SER A 355 -14.91 28.30 9.82
CA SER A 355 -14.52 29.23 10.88
C SER A 355 -14.02 28.50 12.12
N LYS A 356 -14.65 27.38 12.47
CA LYS A 356 -14.33 26.58 13.65
C LYS A 356 -14.82 25.14 13.50
N ARG A 357 -14.28 24.27 14.34
CA ARG A 357 -14.67 22.87 14.49
C ARG A 357 -15.00 22.57 15.95
N ARG A 358 -16.04 21.76 16.16
CA ARG A 358 -16.31 21.10 17.45
C ARG A 358 -15.98 19.62 17.32
N VAL A 359 -15.17 19.07 18.23
CA VAL A 359 -14.78 17.66 18.26
C VAL A 359 -15.30 17.02 19.54
N TYR A 360 -15.99 15.88 19.41
CA TYR A 360 -16.59 15.14 20.51
C TYR A 360 -15.69 13.94 20.83
N ILE A 361 -15.07 13.95 22.02
CA ILE A 361 -14.03 12.99 22.40
C ILE A 361 -14.51 12.14 23.58
N ASP A 362 -14.53 10.83 23.42
CA ASP A 362 -14.75 9.88 24.51
C ASP A 362 -13.51 9.83 25.40
N ALA A 363 -13.62 10.33 26.64
CA ALA A 363 -12.50 10.40 27.57
C ALA A 363 -12.01 9.04 28.08
N ARG A 364 -12.83 7.98 27.97
CA ARG A 364 -12.43 6.60 28.33
C ARG A 364 -11.35 6.08 27.39
N ALA A 365 -11.39 6.53 26.14
CA ALA A 365 -10.47 6.09 25.10
C ALA A 365 -9.53 7.20 24.58
N MET A 366 -9.89 8.47 24.79
CA MET A 366 -9.36 9.62 24.03
C MET A 366 -9.49 9.42 22.52
N VAL A 367 -10.68 8.98 22.08
CA VAL A 367 -11.05 8.87 20.66
C VAL A 367 -12.09 9.95 20.35
N ALA A 368 -11.93 10.65 19.23
CA ALA A 368 -13.08 11.38 18.69
C ALA A 368 -14.13 10.35 18.23
N TYR A 369 -15.42 10.70 18.22
CA TYR A 369 -16.45 9.89 17.53
C TYR A 369 -17.34 10.75 16.62
N ASN A 370 -17.26 12.08 16.78
CA ASN A 370 -17.94 13.02 15.91
C ASN A 370 -17.15 14.33 15.85
N SER A 371 -17.27 15.05 14.74
CA SER A 371 -16.88 16.45 14.66
C SER A 371 -17.86 17.26 13.81
N ILE A 372 -18.07 18.52 14.16
CA ILE A 372 -18.96 19.43 13.46
C ILE A 372 -18.17 20.67 13.05
N ASN A 373 -18.15 20.92 11.75
CA ASN A 373 -17.56 22.12 11.18
C ASN A 373 -18.62 23.22 11.00
N TYR A 374 -18.19 24.46 11.21
CA TYR A 374 -19.01 25.65 10.99
C TYR A 374 -18.41 26.46 9.85
N ASP A 375 -19.25 26.98 8.96
CA ASP A 375 -18.81 27.85 7.86
C ASP A 375 -18.34 29.22 8.38
N ARG A 376 -17.88 30.10 7.47
CA ARG A 376 -17.43 31.46 7.83
C ARG A 376 -18.52 32.41 8.34
N ARG A 377 -19.80 32.06 8.19
CA ARG A 377 -20.93 32.81 8.78
C ARG A 377 -21.24 32.31 10.21
N GLY A 378 -20.65 31.20 10.62
CA GLY A 378 -20.90 30.57 11.92
C GLY A 378 -22.08 29.59 11.90
N GLU A 379 -22.57 29.23 10.71
CA GLU A 379 -23.64 28.24 10.54
C GLU A 379 -23.03 26.83 10.48
N ILE A 380 -23.79 25.82 10.90
CA ILE A 380 -23.36 24.42 10.77
C ILE A 380 -23.15 24.12 9.28
N TYR A 381 -21.99 23.57 8.95
CA TYR A 381 -21.61 23.23 7.58
C TYR A 381 -21.74 21.72 7.33
N LYS A 382 -21.02 20.91 8.09
CA LYS A 382 -21.07 19.45 7.96
C LYS A 382 -20.65 18.76 9.25
N ASN A 383 -21.16 17.55 9.50
CA ASN A 383 -20.59 16.66 10.50
C ASN A 383 -19.69 15.59 9.86
N PHE A 384 -18.77 15.06 10.65
CA PHE A 384 -18.00 13.86 10.38
C PHE A 384 -18.19 12.95 11.59
N GLU A 385 -19.20 12.10 11.54
CA GLU A 385 -19.46 11.08 12.55
C GLU A 385 -18.78 9.79 12.12
N HIS A 386 -18.18 9.08 13.06
CA HIS A 386 -17.66 7.75 12.78
C HIS A 386 -17.94 6.80 13.95
N GLY A 387 -18.28 5.56 13.60
CA GLY A 387 -18.42 4.48 14.57
C GLY A 387 -17.08 3.84 14.85
N ASN A 388 -16.83 3.53 16.12
CA ASN A 388 -15.70 2.72 16.55
C ASN A 388 -16.21 1.52 17.36
N GLY A 389 -15.50 0.40 17.27
CA GLY A 389 -15.91 -0.80 17.98
C GLY A 389 -14.88 -1.91 17.93
N ILE A 390 -15.03 -2.82 18.90
CA ILE A 390 -14.37 -4.11 18.90
C ILE A 390 -15.12 -5.07 17.98
N SER A 391 -14.42 -6.00 17.34
CA SER A 391 -14.96 -7.03 16.44
C SER A 391 -15.67 -8.16 17.19
N ILE A 392 -16.36 -7.78 18.26
CA ILE A 392 -17.26 -8.62 19.03
C ILE A 392 -18.67 -8.06 18.78
N GLY A 393 -19.54 -8.87 18.17
CA GLY A 393 -20.96 -8.57 18.01
C GLY A 393 -21.65 -8.45 19.37
N ALA A 394 -22.81 -7.78 19.40
CA ALA A 394 -23.58 -7.61 20.64
C ALA A 394 -24.05 -8.96 21.24
N ASP A 395 -24.13 -10.01 20.42
CA ASP A 395 -24.44 -11.39 20.80
C ASP A 395 -23.21 -12.21 21.26
N GLY A 396 -22.02 -11.60 21.24
CA GLY A 396 -20.75 -12.23 21.60
C GLY A 396 -20.02 -12.93 20.45
N THR A 397 -20.50 -12.83 19.19
CA THR A 397 -19.78 -13.33 18.02
C THR A 397 -18.45 -12.59 17.85
N VAL A 398 -17.34 -13.29 17.64
CA VAL A 398 -16.01 -12.67 17.50
C VAL A 398 -15.48 -12.88 16.09
N ALA A 399 -15.10 -11.80 15.41
CA ALA A 399 -14.27 -11.86 14.21
C ALA A 399 -12.80 -11.62 14.61
N THR A 400 -11.91 -12.56 14.31
CA THR A 400 -10.48 -12.50 14.70
C THR A 400 -9.53 -12.53 13.49
N PRO A 401 -9.47 -11.46 12.67
CA PRO A 401 -8.56 -11.41 11.53
C PRO A 401 -7.08 -11.28 11.94
N LEU A 402 -6.78 -10.84 13.18
CA LEU A 402 -5.41 -10.61 13.67
C LEU A 402 -5.01 -11.65 14.73
N ALA A 403 -4.30 -12.71 14.33
CA ALA A 403 -3.67 -13.67 15.23
C ALA A 403 -4.57 -14.23 16.36
N GLY A 404 -5.88 -14.40 16.09
CA GLY A 404 -6.83 -14.96 17.06
C GLY A 404 -7.31 -14.00 18.15
N LYS A 405 -7.00 -12.69 18.09
CA LYS A 405 -7.52 -11.68 19.03
C LYS A 405 -8.68 -10.88 18.43
N PRO A 406 -9.64 -10.41 19.24
CA PRO A 406 -10.58 -9.38 18.81
C PRO A 406 -9.85 -8.13 18.33
N LEU A 407 -10.32 -7.56 17.23
CA LEU A 407 -9.81 -6.36 16.62
C LEU A 407 -10.61 -5.15 17.14
N TRP A 408 -9.97 -4.01 17.38
CA TRP A 408 -10.68 -2.74 17.55
C TRP A 408 -10.40 -1.84 16.35
N SER A 409 -11.41 -1.20 15.76
CA SER A 409 -11.19 -0.23 14.69
C SER A 409 -12.37 0.74 14.61
N TRP A 410 -12.18 1.82 13.85
CA TRP A 410 -13.31 2.49 13.23
C TRP A 410 -14.03 1.53 12.27
N ASN A 411 -15.31 1.76 12.01
CA ASN A 411 -16.15 0.83 11.25
C ASN A 411 -16.88 1.49 10.09
N PHE A 412 -17.36 2.71 10.32
CA PHE A 412 -18.08 3.48 9.33
C PHE A 412 -17.90 4.96 9.59
N VAL A 413 -18.15 5.76 8.57
CA VAL A 413 -18.21 7.21 8.63
C VAL A 413 -19.51 7.68 7.98
N ILE A 414 -20.18 8.64 8.61
CA ILE A 414 -21.28 9.41 8.02
C ILE A 414 -20.82 10.85 7.96
N VAL A 415 -20.68 11.38 6.74
CA VAL A 415 -20.36 12.79 6.52
C VAL A 415 -21.56 13.44 5.88
N HIS A 416 -22.29 14.28 6.64
CA HIS A 416 -23.46 14.99 6.16
C HIS A 416 -23.13 16.47 6.00
N ASP A 417 -23.08 16.95 4.75
CA ASP A 417 -23.10 18.37 4.43
C ASP A 417 -24.53 18.89 4.63
N VAL A 418 -24.78 19.51 5.78
CA VAL A 418 -26.14 19.90 6.19
C VAL A 418 -26.68 21.09 5.39
N GLN A 419 -25.81 21.77 4.63
CA GLN A 419 -26.21 22.92 3.83
C GLN A 419 -26.70 22.49 2.45
N THR A 420 -26.15 21.39 1.93
CA THR A 420 -26.52 20.82 0.63
C THR A 420 -27.34 19.55 0.73
N ASN A 421 -27.41 18.92 1.91
CA ASN A 421 -27.95 17.58 2.16
C ASN A 421 -27.26 16.46 1.36
N ARG A 422 -26.02 16.68 0.90
CA ARG A 422 -25.19 15.61 0.36
C ARG A 422 -24.57 14.80 1.49
N ILE A 423 -24.44 13.50 1.29
CA ILE A 423 -23.93 12.58 2.31
C ILE A 423 -22.88 11.66 1.71
N SER A 424 -21.73 11.51 2.37
CA SER A 424 -20.74 10.47 2.05
C SER A 424 -20.76 9.39 3.12
N LEU A 425 -20.72 8.13 2.69
CA LEU A 425 -20.83 6.95 3.56
C LEU A 425 -19.64 5.98 3.41
N PRO A 426 -18.40 6.36 3.80
CA PRO A 426 -17.28 5.42 3.87
C PRO A 426 -17.52 4.32 4.92
N GLU A 427 -17.31 3.06 4.54
CA GLU A 427 -17.43 1.89 5.41
C GLU A 427 -16.17 1.04 5.33
N LEU A 428 -15.62 0.70 6.50
CA LEU A 428 -14.58 -0.31 6.62
C LEU A 428 -15.20 -1.67 6.32
N VAL A 429 -14.61 -2.37 5.36
CA VAL A 429 -15.02 -3.73 5.01
C VAL A 429 -13.85 -4.70 5.11
N LYS A 430 -14.15 -6.00 5.11
CA LYS A 430 -13.12 -7.03 5.18
C LYS A 430 -12.27 -7.02 3.91
N SER A 431 -12.92 -6.91 2.76
CA SER A 431 -12.29 -6.89 1.44
C SER A 431 -13.03 -5.94 0.49
N SER A 432 -12.27 -5.17 -0.30
CA SER A 432 -12.82 -4.32 -1.35
C SER A 432 -11.79 -4.04 -2.44
N GLY A 433 -12.24 -3.96 -3.69
CA GLY A 433 -11.39 -3.55 -4.81
C GLY A 433 -10.10 -4.36 -4.97
N GLY A 434 -10.09 -5.64 -4.58
CA GLY A 434 -8.93 -6.53 -4.67
C GLY A 434 -7.96 -6.50 -3.48
N TYR A 435 -8.32 -5.84 -2.38
CA TYR A 435 -7.48 -5.77 -1.18
C TYR A 435 -8.27 -6.11 0.08
N ASP A 436 -7.56 -6.70 1.05
CA ASP A 436 -8.09 -7.07 2.35
C ASP A 436 -7.62 -6.11 3.44
N THR A 437 -8.51 -5.81 4.38
CA THR A 437 -8.17 -5.05 5.58
C THR A 437 -7.20 -5.84 6.45
N HIS A 438 -6.07 -5.23 6.83
CA HIS A 438 -5.06 -5.85 7.71
C HIS A 438 -4.29 -4.79 8.52
N TYR A 439 -3.44 -5.26 9.44
CA TYR A 439 -2.81 -4.41 10.47
C TYR A 439 -1.37 -4.87 10.72
N ASN A 440 -0.49 -3.90 10.99
CA ASN A 440 0.90 -4.13 11.39
C ASN A 440 1.73 -5.00 10.41
N ASP A 441 1.48 -4.94 9.10
CA ASP A 441 2.33 -5.59 8.07
C ASP A 441 3.57 -4.74 7.76
N PRO A 442 4.78 -5.08 8.23
CA PRO A 442 5.96 -4.23 8.05
C PRO A 442 6.31 -3.92 6.58
N ASP A 443 5.78 -4.65 5.60
CA ASP A 443 6.05 -4.42 4.18
C ASP A 443 5.21 -3.28 3.57
N ASP A 444 4.09 -2.85 4.18
CA ASP A 444 3.24 -1.81 3.58
C ASP A 444 3.93 -0.48 3.43
N TYR A 445 4.90 -0.16 4.30
CA TYR A 445 5.65 1.08 4.18
C TYR A 445 6.22 1.22 2.76
N ASN A 446 6.93 0.19 2.28
CA ASN A 446 7.54 0.19 0.96
C ASN A 446 6.51 0.01 -0.17
N ARG A 447 5.44 -0.75 0.08
CA ARG A 447 4.41 -1.05 -0.93
C ARG A 447 3.45 0.11 -1.18
N PHE A 448 3.15 0.93 -0.17
CA PHE A 448 2.03 1.88 -0.21
C PHE A 448 2.37 3.28 0.30
N LEU A 449 3.42 3.45 1.13
CA LEU A 449 3.66 4.67 1.90
C LEU A 449 4.93 5.43 1.50
N THR A 450 5.45 5.19 0.28
CA THR A 450 6.59 5.93 -0.26
C THR A 450 6.22 6.72 -1.53
N ARG A 451 6.98 7.76 -1.86
CA ARG A 451 6.74 8.48 -3.12
C ARG A 451 6.88 7.57 -4.36
N PRO A 452 7.87 6.66 -4.44
CA PRO A 452 7.94 5.69 -5.53
C PRO A 452 6.73 4.78 -5.62
N SER A 453 6.12 4.39 -4.49
CA SER A 453 4.96 3.49 -4.53
C SER A 453 3.73 4.11 -5.18
N LEU A 454 3.59 5.44 -5.21
CA LEU A 454 2.47 6.11 -5.87
C LEU A 454 2.34 5.77 -7.36
N GLY A 455 3.45 5.57 -8.06
CA GLY A 455 3.44 5.17 -9.48
C GLY A 455 3.12 3.70 -9.69
N THR A 456 3.50 2.83 -8.74
CA THR A 456 3.24 1.39 -8.81
C THR A 456 1.82 1.00 -8.38
N LEU A 457 1.13 1.87 -7.63
CA LEU A 457 -0.26 1.66 -7.21
C LEU A 457 -1.28 1.68 -8.36
N CYS A 458 -0.86 2.10 -9.56
CA CYS A 458 -1.64 1.94 -10.79
C CYS A 458 -1.56 0.54 -11.41
N LEU A 459 -0.54 -0.24 -11.08
CA LEU A 459 -0.25 -1.52 -11.72
C LEU A 459 -0.74 -2.73 -10.87
N THR A 460 -1.17 -2.50 -9.63
CA THR A 460 -1.38 -3.57 -8.63
C THR A 460 -2.84 -3.84 -8.27
N GLY A 461 -3.80 -3.56 -9.16
CA GLY A 461 -5.22 -3.71 -8.84
C GLY A 461 -5.79 -5.14 -8.92
N ALA A 462 -4.98 -6.19 -9.05
CA ALA A 462 -5.45 -7.58 -9.00
C ALA A 462 -4.26 -8.53 -8.76
N LEU A 463 -4.00 -8.89 -7.49
CA LEU A 463 -3.34 -10.12 -7.04
C LEU A 463 -2.97 -9.96 -5.57
N ILE A 464 -3.92 -10.18 -4.67
CA ILE A 464 -3.62 -10.64 -3.30
C ILE A 464 -4.52 -11.84 -3.05
N LEU A 465 -3.91 -13.02 -3.07
CA LEU A 465 -4.56 -14.28 -2.73
C LEU A 465 -4.87 -14.29 -1.24
N SER A 466 -6.12 -14.62 -0.94
CA SER A 466 -6.62 -14.90 0.41
C SER A 466 -5.73 -15.90 1.13
N GLY A 467 -5.16 -15.49 2.26
CA GLY A 467 -4.40 -16.36 3.14
C GLY A 467 -5.31 -17.41 3.81
N SER A 468 -5.16 -18.66 3.40
CA SER A 468 -5.45 -19.82 4.24
C SER A 468 -4.12 -20.35 4.79
N ALA A 469 -4.00 -20.33 6.11
CA ALA A 469 -2.85 -20.86 6.82
C ALA A 469 -2.76 -22.39 6.66
N VAL A 470 -1.63 -22.89 6.18
CA VAL A 470 -1.01 -24.13 6.67
C VAL A 470 0.50 -23.93 6.64
N GLY A 471 1.15 -24.10 7.79
CA GLY A 471 2.60 -24.13 7.87
C GLY A 471 3.15 -25.35 7.12
N SER A 472 3.95 -25.10 6.11
CA SER A 472 5.02 -25.97 5.66
C SER A 472 6.29 -25.12 5.60
N ALA A 473 7.44 -25.68 5.98
CA ALA A 473 8.71 -25.01 5.79
C ALA A 473 8.81 -24.58 4.32
N VAL A 474 9.03 -23.28 4.09
CA VAL A 474 9.21 -22.74 2.74
C VAL A 474 10.55 -23.30 2.25
N GLU A 475 10.48 -24.20 1.28
CA GLU A 475 11.64 -24.68 0.56
C GLU A 475 12.26 -23.46 -0.16
N GLU A 476 13.53 -23.14 0.11
CA GLU A 476 14.21 -22.02 -0.55
C GLU A 476 14.25 -22.29 -2.05
N GLN A 477 13.55 -21.47 -2.84
CA GLN A 477 13.46 -21.64 -4.31
C GLN A 477 14.67 -21.02 -5.02
N LEU A 478 15.43 -20.17 -4.34
CA LEU A 478 16.65 -19.56 -4.83
C LEU A 478 17.82 -19.79 -3.88
N THR A 479 18.98 -20.18 -4.41
CA THR A 479 20.23 -20.22 -3.64
C THR A 479 21.13 -19.06 -4.06
N LEU A 480 21.54 -18.22 -3.10
CA LEU A 480 22.47 -17.12 -3.38
C LEU A 480 23.89 -17.64 -3.64
N VAL A 481 24.42 -17.37 -4.83
CA VAL A 481 25.80 -17.71 -5.20
C VAL A 481 26.73 -16.54 -4.90
N ARG A 482 26.34 -15.34 -5.35
CA ARG A 482 27.13 -14.11 -5.19
C ARG A 482 26.22 -12.92 -4.91
N SER A 483 26.71 -11.98 -4.12
CA SER A 483 26.16 -10.63 -3.99
C SER A 483 27.29 -9.61 -4.03
N GLY A 484 27.04 -8.48 -4.70
CA GLY A 484 27.91 -7.30 -4.73
C GLY A 484 27.42 -6.20 -3.77
N LEU A 485 27.78 -4.96 -4.08
CA LEU A 485 27.36 -3.75 -3.36
C LEU A 485 25.93 -3.33 -3.74
N PRO A 486 25.23 -2.53 -2.91
CA PRO A 486 23.85 -2.13 -3.18
C PRO A 486 23.60 -1.38 -4.51
N HIS A 487 24.63 -0.78 -5.09
CA HIS A 487 24.57 -0.04 -6.37
C HIS A 487 25.12 -0.85 -7.56
N ASP A 488 25.61 -2.07 -7.32
CA ASP A 488 26.02 -2.96 -8.40
C ASP A 488 24.76 -3.48 -9.11
N ALA A 489 24.90 -3.76 -10.40
CA ALA A 489 23.85 -4.36 -11.21
C ALA A 489 24.51 -5.21 -12.29
N LEU A 490 24.03 -6.44 -12.46
CA LEU A 490 24.34 -7.28 -13.61
C LEU A 490 23.11 -7.27 -14.52
N PHE A 491 23.36 -7.18 -15.82
CA PHE A 491 22.31 -7.07 -16.83
C PHE A 491 22.18 -8.33 -17.67
N ASP A 492 23.27 -9.09 -17.85
CA ASP A 492 23.24 -10.32 -18.62
C ASP A 492 24.34 -11.29 -18.17
N ALA A 493 24.14 -12.58 -18.43
CA ALA A 493 25.12 -13.64 -18.21
C ALA A 493 24.91 -14.82 -19.17
N GLN A 494 26.00 -15.44 -19.60
CA GLN A 494 25.97 -16.65 -20.45
C GLN A 494 27.02 -17.67 -20.02
N PHE A 495 26.76 -18.94 -20.34
CA PHE A 495 27.65 -20.07 -20.09
C PHE A 495 28.06 -20.76 -21.38
N GLN A 496 29.31 -21.23 -21.41
CA GLN A 496 29.87 -22.11 -22.43
C GLN A 496 30.68 -23.20 -21.72
N GLY A 497 30.10 -24.39 -21.57
CA GLY A 497 30.69 -25.43 -20.72
C GLY A 497 30.76 -24.98 -19.26
N ASP A 498 31.94 -25.10 -18.65
CA ASP A 498 32.21 -24.71 -17.26
C ASP A 498 32.47 -23.21 -17.07
N ARG A 499 32.66 -22.49 -18.16
CA ARG A 499 32.97 -21.06 -18.17
C ARG A 499 31.70 -20.23 -18.27
N GLY A 500 31.49 -19.35 -17.29
CA GLY A 500 30.40 -18.37 -17.27
C GLY A 500 30.94 -16.94 -17.31
N LEU A 501 30.29 -16.05 -18.05
CA LEU A 501 30.57 -14.62 -18.05
C LEU A 501 29.30 -13.83 -17.71
N ALA A 502 29.44 -12.79 -16.89
CA ALA A 502 28.34 -11.89 -16.54
C ALA A 502 28.79 -10.43 -16.67
N VAL A 503 27.90 -9.58 -17.18
CA VAL A 503 28.20 -8.17 -17.52
C VAL A 503 27.22 -7.21 -16.83
N GLY A 504 27.65 -5.97 -16.57
CA GLY A 504 26.87 -5.07 -15.73
C GLY A 504 27.19 -3.59 -15.80
N ALA A 505 26.69 -2.86 -14.79
CA ALA A 505 26.87 -1.43 -14.65
C ALA A 505 28.35 -1.03 -14.49
N HIS A 506 28.72 0.14 -15.01
CA HIS A 506 30.08 0.69 -14.91
C HIS A 506 31.19 -0.25 -15.44
N GLY A 507 30.93 -0.91 -16.56
CA GLY A 507 31.86 -1.84 -17.20
C GLY A 507 32.09 -3.14 -16.44
N ALA A 508 31.24 -3.47 -15.47
CA ALA A 508 31.41 -4.65 -14.64
C ALA A 508 31.45 -5.94 -15.48
N MET A 509 32.45 -6.77 -15.23
CA MET A 509 32.67 -8.08 -15.83
C MET A 509 32.97 -9.09 -14.71
N LEU A 510 32.28 -10.22 -14.71
CA LEU A 510 32.55 -11.35 -13.82
C LEU A 510 32.76 -12.62 -14.64
N GLU A 511 33.62 -13.51 -14.16
CA GLU A 511 33.91 -14.81 -14.75
C GLU A 511 33.78 -15.93 -13.72
N SER A 512 33.15 -17.02 -14.14
CA SER A 512 33.18 -18.32 -13.47
C SER A 512 33.94 -19.31 -14.36
N LEU A 513 34.69 -20.21 -13.72
CA LEU A 513 35.43 -21.31 -14.36
C LEU A 513 35.08 -22.66 -13.70
N ASP A 514 33.95 -22.71 -12.99
CA ASP A 514 33.54 -23.82 -12.12
C ASP A 514 32.02 -24.05 -12.17
N ASP A 515 31.47 -24.06 -13.39
CA ASP A 515 30.06 -24.26 -13.71
C ASP A 515 29.13 -23.23 -13.05
N GLY A 516 29.64 -22.05 -12.68
CA GLY A 516 28.88 -20.98 -12.02
C GLY A 516 28.88 -21.06 -10.49
N SER A 517 29.66 -21.97 -9.90
CA SER A 517 29.73 -22.17 -8.44
C SER A 517 30.43 -21.00 -7.73
N SER A 518 31.37 -20.35 -8.40
CA SER A 518 32.02 -19.13 -7.93
C SER A 518 32.30 -18.16 -9.07
N TRP A 519 32.40 -16.87 -8.74
CA TRP A 519 32.52 -15.78 -9.71
C TRP A 519 33.57 -14.77 -9.27
N THR A 520 34.53 -14.50 -10.15
CA THR A 520 35.64 -13.57 -9.94
C THR A 520 35.45 -12.34 -10.83
N ALA A 521 35.75 -11.15 -10.30
CA ALA A 521 35.70 -9.93 -11.12
C ALA A 521 36.89 -9.86 -12.08
N LEU A 522 36.61 -9.51 -13.34
CA LEU A 522 37.61 -9.17 -14.35
C LEU A 522 37.83 -7.65 -14.37
N ASP A 523 38.86 -7.22 -15.12
CA ASP A 523 39.08 -5.80 -15.38
C ASP A 523 37.85 -5.20 -16.09
N SER A 524 37.43 -4.02 -15.63
CA SER A 524 36.29 -3.31 -16.21
C SER A 524 36.56 -2.87 -17.65
N LEU A 525 35.57 -3.03 -18.52
CA LEU A 525 35.62 -2.57 -19.92
C LEU A 525 35.22 -1.09 -20.06
N GLY A 526 35.67 -0.26 -19.12
CA GLY A 526 35.44 1.19 -19.07
C GLY A 526 34.27 1.60 -18.17
N ASP A 527 33.90 2.89 -18.20
CA ASP A 527 32.94 3.44 -17.24
C ASP A 527 31.47 3.28 -17.65
N LEU A 528 31.22 2.82 -18.88
CA LEU A 528 29.88 2.68 -19.44
C LEU A 528 29.25 1.33 -19.06
N SER A 529 27.93 1.30 -18.92
CA SER A 529 27.25 0.04 -18.59
C SER A 529 27.22 -0.91 -19.79
N LEU A 530 27.50 -2.17 -19.53
CA LEU A 530 27.44 -3.29 -20.49
C LEU A 530 26.07 -3.95 -20.33
N MET A 531 25.31 -4.09 -21.43
CA MET A 531 23.91 -4.51 -21.38
C MET A 531 23.72 -5.99 -21.67
N ALA A 532 24.48 -6.55 -22.62
CA ALA A 532 24.35 -7.94 -23.03
C ALA A 532 25.68 -8.56 -23.48
N ILE A 533 25.75 -9.88 -23.43
CA ILE A 533 26.87 -10.70 -23.88
C ILE A 533 26.36 -11.89 -24.69
N SER A 534 27.03 -12.19 -25.80
CA SER A 534 26.86 -13.45 -26.52
C SER A 534 28.19 -14.19 -26.57
N MET A 535 28.18 -15.49 -26.27
CA MET A 535 29.38 -16.31 -26.16
C MET A 535 29.26 -17.62 -26.95
N SER A 536 30.37 -18.01 -27.56
CA SER A 536 30.61 -19.28 -28.23
C SER A 536 31.99 -19.81 -27.81
N PRO A 537 32.41 -21.03 -28.23
CA PRO A 537 33.72 -21.57 -27.90
C PRO A 537 34.91 -20.67 -28.31
N GLU A 538 34.87 -20.00 -29.46
CA GLU A 538 35.99 -19.20 -29.96
C GLU A 538 35.75 -17.69 -29.85
N ARG A 539 34.54 -17.23 -29.53
CA ARG A 539 34.17 -15.81 -29.61
C ARG A 539 33.30 -15.37 -28.44
N SER A 540 33.52 -14.16 -27.95
CA SER A 540 32.59 -13.48 -27.05
C SER A 540 32.39 -12.04 -27.50
N ILE A 541 31.15 -11.59 -27.54
CA ILE A 541 30.76 -10.24 -27.94
C ILE A 541 29.98 -9.61 -26.80
N VAL A 542 30.42 -8.45 -26.33
CA VAL A 542 29.73 -7.67 -25.29
C VAL A 542 29.29 -6.34 -25.88
N VAL A 543 28.03 -5.96 -25.62
CA VAL A 543 27.47 -4.69 -26.09
C VAL A 543 27.00 -3.81 -24.94
N GLY A 544 26.89 -2.49 -25.16
CA GLY A 544 26.42 -1.60 -24.11
C GLY A 544 26.09 -0.16 -24.54
N GLN A 545 26.21 0.75 -23.58
CA GLN A 545 25.88 2.16 -23.80
C GLN A 545 26.81 2.82 -24.83
N GLN A 546 26.29 3.83 -25.53
CA GLN A 546 27.03 4.62 -26.52
C GLN A 546 27.69 3.79 -27.64
N GLY A 547 26.96 2.78 -28.13
CA GLY A 547 27.41 1.90 -29.20
C GLY A 547 28.65 1.08 -28.85
N ALA A 548 28.90 0.84 -27.55
CA ALA A 548 30.04 0.05 -27.13
C ALA A 548 29.88 -1.39 -27.61
N ILE A 549 30.88 -1.90 -28.34
CA ILE A 549 31.04 -3.31 -28.70
C ILE A 549 32.46 -3.73 -28.34
N PHE A 550 32.57 -4.84 -27.63
CA PHE A 550 33.83 -5.49 -27.30
C PHE A 550 33.83 -6.93 -27.79
N VAL A 551 34.97 -7.38 -28.31
CA VAL A 551 35.15 -8.72 -28.85
C VAL A 551 36.37 -9.38 -28.23
N ALA A 552 36.25 -10.66 -27.90
CA ALA A 552 37.35 -11.52 -27.45
C ALA A 552 37.43 -12.79 -28.30
N THR A 553 38.64 -13.35 -28.47
CA THR A 553 38.86 -14.66 -29.10
C THR A 553 39.22 -15.67 -28.03
N GLY A 554 38.36 -16.66 -27.77
CA GLY A 554 38.54 -17.63 -26.69
C GLY A 554 38.72 -16.94 -25.32
N THR A 555 39.93 -17.04 -24.76
CA THR A 555 40.30 -16.44 -23.46
C THR A 555 41.19 -15.19 -23.59
N GLU A 556 41.39 -14.69 -24.81
CA GLU A 556 42.10 -13.43 -25.03
C GLU A 556 41.35 -12.24 -24.42
N PRO A 557 42.05 -11.16 -24.01
CA PRO A 557 41.40 -9.97 -23.49
C PRO A 557 40.43 -9.34 -24.50
N PHE A 558 39.31 -8.81 -24.00
CA PHE A 558 38.36 -8.04 -24.79
C PHE A 558 39.01 -6.80 -25.40
N ARG A 559 38.75 -6.58 -26.69
CA ARG A 559 39.08 -5.33 -27.37
C ARG A 559 37.82 -4.63 -27.87
N ARG A 560 37.85 -3.29 -27.82
CA ARG A 560 36.77 -2.48 -28.39
C ARG A 560 36.82 -2.52 -29.91
N VAL A 561 35.67 -2.65 -30.54
CA VAL A 561 35.46 -2.54 -31.99
C VAL A 561 34.54 -1.36 -32.27
N ASP A 562 34.70 -0.73 -33.44
CA ASP A 562 33.81 0.35 -33.87
C ASP A 562 32.48 -0.25 -34.33
N SER A 563 31.39 0.21 -33.73
CA SER A 563 30.02 -0.19 -34.09
C SER A 563 29.41 0.69 -35.17
N GLY A 564 29.98 1.88 -35.40
CA GLY A 564 29.37 2.92 -36.23
C GLY A 564 28.12 3.57 -35.62
N SER A 565 27.78 3.29 -34.36
CA SER A 565 26.60 3.83 -33.67
C SER A 565 26.97 4.51 -32.35
N THR A 566 26.15 5.47 -31.92
CA THR A 566 26.20 6.07 -30.58
C THR A 566 25.00 5.68 -29.72
N GLU A 567 24.12 4.83 -30.22
CA GLU A 567 22.92 4.41 -29.51
C GLU A 567 23.21 3.38 -28.44
N ARG A 568 22.31 3.24 -27.46
CA ARG A 568 22.42 2.17 -26.47
C ARG A 568 22.09 0.84 -27.15
N LEU A 569 23.05 -0.07 -27.19
CA LEU A 569 22.84 -1.46 -27.62
C LEU A 569 22.37 -2.26 -26.40
N LEU A 570 21.26 -2.98 -26.55
CA LEU A 570 20.53 -3.64 -25.46
C LEU A 570 20.70 -5.15 -25.47
N SER A 571 20.81 -5.77 -26.65
CA SER A 571 21.04 -7.21 -26.80
C SER A 571 21.96 -7.51 -27.99
N VAL A 572 22.59 -8.68 -27.97
CA VAL A 572 23.46 -9.19 -29.03
C VAL A 572 23.33 -10.71 -29.15
N ALA A 573 23.29 -11.22 -30.38
CA ALA A 573 23.31 -12.65 -30.67
C ALA A 573 24.42 -12.97 -31.68
N LEU A 574 25.01 -14.17 -31.56
CA LEU A 574 26.07 -14.68 -32.43
C LEU A 574 25.74 -16.10 -32.89
N ASP A 575 25.75 -16.32 -34.20
CA ASP A 575 25.96 -17.64 -34.79
C ASP A 575 27.41 -17.73 -35.28
N GLU A 576 28.25 -18.41 -34.49
CA GLU A 576 29.67 -18.61 -34.80
C GLU A 576 29.88 -19.39 -36.10
N THR A 577 28.97 -20.29 -36.47
CA THR A 577 29.14 -21.17 -37.64
C THR A 577 29.11 -20.38 -38.93
N SER A 578 28.22 -19.41 -39.04
CA SER A 578 28.11 -18.51 -40.20
C SER A 578 28.94 -17.24 -40.05
N GLY A 579 29.32 -16.88 -38.82
CA GLY A 579 29.91 -15.59 -38.48
C GLY A 579 28.88 -14.45 -38.40
N LEU A 580 27.59 -14.76 -38.46
CA LEU A 580 26.53 -13.77 -38.30
C LEU A 580 26.44 -13.33 -36.84
N ALA A 581 26.54 -12.04 -36.60
CA ALA A 581 26.19 -11.45 -35.30
C ALA A 581 25.26 -10.25 -35.49
N VAL A 582 24.29 -10.11 -34.59
CA VAL A 582 23.29 -9.05 -34.64
C VAL A 582 23.25 -8.37 -33.28
N ALA A 583 23.33 -7.03 -33.26
CA ALA A 583 23.15 -6.23 -32.06
C ALA A 583 21.98 -5.26 -32.27
N VAL A 584 21.10 -5.18 -31.28
CA VAL A 584 19.89 -4.34 -31.33
C VAL A 584 19.86 -3.35 -30.18
N GLY A 585 19.08 -2.27 -30.32
CA GLY A 585 19.04 -1.27 -29.27
C GLY A 585 18.06 -0.13 -29.48
N GLY A 586 18.43 1.03 -28.93
CA GLY A 586 17.55 2.18 -28.89
C GLY A 586 17.22 2.77 -30.26
N PHE A 587 16.03 3.37 -30.36
CA PHE A 587 15.53 4.05 -31.57
C PHE A 587 15.67 3.18 -32.82
N GLY A 588 15.27 1.91 -32.73
CA GLY A 588 15.25 1.02 -33.89
C GLY A 588 16.61 0.54 -34.37
N THR A 589 17.68 0.73 -33.59
CA THR A 589 19.04 0.36 -34.00
C THR A 589 19.15 -1.14 -34.23
N VAL A 590 19.57 -1.53 -35.43
CA VAL A 590 20.00 -2.90 -35.79
C VAL A 590 21.38 -2.80 -36.43
N LEU A 591 22.34 -3.55 -35.89
CA LEU A 591 23.70 -3.69 -36.42
C LEU A 591 23.94 -5.15 -36.78
N ILE A 592 24.57 -5.39 -37.92
CA ILE A 592 24.87 -6.73 -38.43
C ILE A 592 26.35 -6.88 -38.76
N SER A 593 26.93 -7.96 -38.29
CA SER A 593 28.27 -8.45 -38.63
C SER A 593 28.15 -9.79 -39.35
N ASN A 594 29.03 -10.02 -40.34
CA ASN A 594 29.17 -11.30 -41.05
C ASN A 594 30.57 -11.91 -40.83
N ASP A 595 31.29 -11.42 -39.83
CA ASP A 595 32.66 -11.79 -39.49
C ASP A 595 32.83 -11.95 -37.96
N ALA A 596 31.77 -12.44 -37.30
CA ALA A 596 31.72 -12.75 -35.88
C ALA A 596 32.03 -11.56 -34.96
N GLY A 597 31.50 -10.38 -35.30
CA GLY A 597 31.59 -9.16 -34.52
C GLY A 597 32.79 -8.27 -34.83
N GLU A 598 33.60 -8.62 -35.84
CA GLU A 598 34.80 -7.85 -36.21
C GLU A 598 34.48 -6.55 -36.93
N THR A 599 33.46 -6.54 -37.77
CA THR A 599 32.93 -5.36 -38.45
C THR A 599 31.41 -5.33 -38.40
N TRP A 600 30.84 -4.14 -38.26
CA TRP A 600 29.40 -3.93 -38.08
C TRP A 600 28.85 -2.97 -39.12
N ASN A 601 27.68 -3.30 -39.66
CA ASN A 601 26.93 -2.45 -40.57
C ASN A 601 25.56 -2.15 -39.97
N SER A 602 25.16 -0.88 -39.97
CA SER A 602 23.81 -0.49 -39.53
C SER A 602 22.79 -0.80 -40.63
N VAL A 603 21.67 -1.39 -40.23
CA VAL A 603 20.51 -1.62 -41.08
C VAL A 603 19.44 -0.60 -40.74
N LEU A 604 18.93 0.07 -41.77
CA LEU A 604 17.78 0.96 -41.65
C LEU A 604 16.50 0.17 -41.91
N LEU A 605 15.60 0.18 -40.93
CA LEU A 605 14.31 -0.47 -41.02
C LEU A 605 13.27 0.45 -41.67
N ASP A 606 12.42 -0.11 -42.53
CA ASP A 606 11.27 0.58 -43.10
C ASP A 606 10.09 0.52 -42.13
N TRP A 607 10.09 1.40 -41.13
CA TRP A 607 9.12 1.39 -40.03
C TRP A 607 7.67 1.56 -40.49
N GLU A 608 7.41 2.27 -41.60
CA GLU A 608 6.07 2.40 -42.18
C GLU A 608 5.50 1.03 -42.62
N SER A 609 6.37 0.10 -42.99
CA SER A 609 5.97 -1.27 -43.37
C SER A 609 5.91 -2.25 -42.19
N LEU A 610 6.56 -1.92 -41.07
CA LEU A 610 6.77 -2.83 -39.95
C LEU A 610 5.82 -2.60 -38.77
N ASN A 611 5.25 -1.40 -38.63
CA ASN A 611 4.20 -1.17 -37.64
C ASN A 611 3.19 -0.11 -38.11
N GLU A 612 1.97 -0.18 -37.56
CA GLU A 612 0.84 0.66 -37.96
C GLU A 612 1.10 2.17 -37.82
N GLU A 613 1.94 2.58 -36.89
CA GLU A 613 2.20 3.99 -36.58
C GLU A 613 3.44 4.56 -37.29
N GLY A 614 4.23 3.71 -37.97
CA GLY A 614 5.51 4.08 -38.56
C GLY A 614 6.56 4.54 -37.55
N LEU A 615 6.44 4.15 -36.28
CA LEU A 615 7.31 4.62 -35.19
C LEU A 615 8.58 3.78 -35.07
N GLU A 616 9.70 4.46 -34.77
CA GLU A 616 10.99 3.84 -34.47
C GLU A 616 10.99 3.25 -33.05
N ALA A 617 10.60 1.98 -32.94
CA ALA A 617 10.52 1.28 -31.65
C ALA A 617 11.92 1.01 -31.06
N HIS A 618 12.06 1.11 -29.74
CA HIS A 618 13.22 0.52 -29.06
C HIS A 618 13.18 -1.01 -29.20
N LEU A 619 14.31 -1.61 -29.57
CA LEU A 619 14.50 -3.05 -29.72
C LEU A 619 15.26 -3.58 -28.52
N TYR A 620 14.67 -4.52 -27.79
CA TYR A 620 15.15 -4.96 -26.49
C TYR A 620 15.97 -6.23 -26.54
N ASP A 621 15.58 -7.19 -27.39
CA ASP A 621 16.24 -8.49 -27.44
C ASP A 621 16.30 -9.08 -28.85
N VAL A 622 17.31 -9.93 -29.11
CA VAL A 622 17.58 -10.55 -30.39
C VAL A 622 18.05 -12.00 -30.21
N GLU A 623 17.53 -12.90 -31.05
CA GLU A 623 18.01 -14.27 -31.16
C GLU A 623 18.25 -14.67 -32.62
N ILE A 624 19.18 -15.61 -32.82
CA ILE A 624 19.49 -16.21 -34.11
C ILE A 624 19.22 -17.72 -34.02
N THR A 625 18.36 -18.25 -34.88
CA THR A 625 18.06 -19.69 -34.91
C THR A 625 19.23 -20.47 -35.52
N PRO A 626 19.33 -21.80 -35.29
CA PRO A 626 20.34 -22.63 -35.96
C PRO A 626 20.26 -22.60 -37.50
N GLN A 627 19.15 -22.15 -38.07
CA GLN A 627 18.96 -21.99 -39.52
C GLN A 627 19.40 -20.59 -40.01
N GLY A 628 19.84 -19.71 -39.13
CA GLY A 628 20.26 -18.34 -39.43
C GLY A 628 19.11 -17.33 -39.56
N GLU A 629 17.91 -17.67 -39.05
CA GLU A 629 16.81 -16.71 -38.98
C GLU A 629 17.00 -15.81 -37.77
N ILE A 630 16.76 -14.51 -37.94
CA ILE A 630 16.94 -13.52 -36.89
C ILE A 630 15.55 -13.13 -36.38
N PHE A 631 15.37 -13.12 -35.07
CA PHE A 631 14.17 -12.62 -34.42
C PHE A 631 14.52 -11.51 -33.45
N VAL A 632 13.70 -10.45 -33.44
CA VAL A 632 13.91 -9.28 -32.58
C VAL A 632 12.61 -8.90 -31.91
N THR A 633 12.68 -8.53 -30.64
CA THR A 633 11.52 -8.08 -29.87
C THR A 633 11.69 -6.64 -29.37
N GLY A 634 10.60 -5.90 -29.19
CA GLY A 634 10.67 -4.46 -28.91
C GLY A 634 9.42 -3.85 -28.28
N GLU A 635 9.36 -2.51 -28.29
CA GLU A 635 8.16 -1.76 -27.90
C GLU A 635 6.94 -2.15 -28.73
N PHE A 636 5.74 -1.90 -28.19
CA PHE A 636 4.47 -2.13 -28.89
C PHE A 636 4.26 -3.60 -29.29
N GLY A 637 4.59 -4.54 -28.39
CA GLY A 637 4.42 -5.97 -28.60
C GLY A 637 5.13 -6.51 -29.84
N LEU A 638 6.13 -5.79 -30.33
CA LEU A 638 6.68 -6.00 -31.66
C LEU A 638 7.59 -7.22 -31.64
N VAL A 639 7.30 -8.18 -32.52
CA VAL A 639 8.24 -9.25 -32.89
C VAL A 639 8.51 -9.12 -34.38
N LEU A 640 9.77 -8.90 -34.72
CA LEU A 640 10.27 -8.86 -36.10
C LEU A 640 11.04 -10.15 -36.40
N SER A 641 11.08 -10.52 -37.67
CA SER A 641 11.92 -11.60 -38.15
C SER A 641 12.59 -11.26 -39.48
N SER A 642 13.74 -11.88 -39.73
CA SER A 642 14.45 -11.84 -40.99
C SER A 642 14.97 -13.24 -41.34
N THR A 643 14.80 -13.66 -42.60
CA THR A 643 15.27 -14.96 -43.10
C THR A 643 16.41 -14.84 -44.11
N ASP A 644 16.96 -13.64 -44.32
CA ASP A 644 17.98 -13.34 -45.34
C ASP A 644 19.18 -12.56 -44.78
N GLY A 645 19.56 -12.87 -43.53
CA GLY A 645 20.71 -12.26 -42.86
C GLY A 645 20.48 -10.79 -42.47
N GLY A 646 19.23 -10.37 -42.33
CA GLY A 646 18.81 -9.04 -41.88
C GLY A 646 18.68 -8.02 -43.02
N SER A 647 18.63 -8.51 -44.26
CA SER A 647 18.45 -7.66 -45.45
C SER A 647 16.99 -7.19 -45.58
N THR A 648 16.03 -8.06 -45.23
CA THR A 648 14.60 -7.74 -45.20
C THR A 648 13.95 -8.24 -43.92
N TRP A 649 12.96 -7.49 -43.43
CA TRP A 649 12.31 -7.73 -42.14
C TRP A 649 10.80 -7.85 -42.30
N GLN A 650 10.19 -8.68 -41.45
CA GLN A 650 8.76 -8.91 -41.43
C GLN A 650 8.24 -8.91 -39.99
N THR A 651 7.10 -8.28 -39.79
CA THR A 651 6.38 -8.29 -38.50
C THR A 651 5.68 -9.62 -38.29
N ARG A 652 5.95 -10.25 -37.15
CA ARG A 652 5.36 -11.52 -36.70
C ARG A 652 4.33 -11.34 -35.58
N ALA A 653 4.52 -10.31 -34.76
CA ALA A 653 3.56 -9.91 -33.73
C ALA A 653 3.62 -8.40 -33.52
N GLN A 654 2.51 -7.84 -33.06
CA GLN A 654 2.38 -6.46 -32.63
C GLN A 654 1.31 -6.39 -31.53
N GLY A 655 1.47 -5.46 -30.59
CA GLY A 655 0.55 -5.28 -29.46
C GLY A 655 0.75 -3.92 -28.78
N ASP A 656 0.23 -3.79 -27.57
CA ASP A 656 0.33 -2.53 -26.82
C ASP A 656 1.51 -2.53 -25.84
N GLU A 657 1.80 -3.68 -25.23
CA GLU A 657 2.83 -3.84 -24.19
C GLU A 657 4.20 -4.16 -24.79
N SER A 658 5.25 -3.45 -24.35
CA SER A 658 6.62 -3.74 -24.79
C SER A 658 7.06 -5.15 -24.39
N LEU A 659 7.74 -5.84 -25.29
CA LEU A 659 8.38 -7.13 -25.03
C LEU A 659 9.87 -6.88 -24.73
N PHE A 660 10.35 -7.42 -23.62
CA PHE A 660 11.72 -7.19 -23.15
C PHE A 660 12.69 -8.33 -23.45
N ALA A 661 12.18 -9.55 -23.64
CA ALA A 661 13.00 -10.72 -23.94
C ALA A 661 12.28 -11.71 -24.87
N LEU A 662 13.07 -12.51 -25.56
CA LEU A 662 12.66 -13.55 -26.50
C LEU A 662 13.49 -14.81 -26.25
N HIS A 663 12.84 -15.97 -26.34
CA HIS A 663 13.52 -17.26 -26.37
C HIS A 663 12.90 -18.20 -27.39
N LEU A 664 13.68 -18.73 -28.33
CA LEU A 664 13.30 -19.77 -29.29
C LEU A 664 14.09 -21.06 -29.02
N GLY A 665 13.37 -22.12 -28.68
CA GLY A 665 13.91 -23.46 -28.55
C GLY A 665 14.24 -24.11 -29.90
N GLU A 666 15.13 -25.10 -29.89
CA GLU A 666 15.52 -25.87 -31.08
C GLU A 666 14.35 -26.60 -31.76
N ASP A 667 13.29 -26.90 -31.00
CA ASP A 667 12.06 -27.53 -31.46
C ASP A 667 11.12 -26.56 -32.20
N GLY A 668 11.47 -25.26 -32.24
CA GLY A 668 10.67 -24.19 -32.82
C GLY A 668 9.60 -23.63 -31.87
N THR A 669 9.58 -24.04 -30.60
CA THR A 669 8.74 -23.42 -29.57
C THR A 669 9.36 -22.11 -29.14
N GLY A 670 8.58 -21.04 -29.15
CA GLY A 670 9.05 -19.69 -28.84
C GLY A 670 8.29 -19.04 -27.69
N TYR A 671 8.97 -18.21 -26.91
CA TYR A 671 8.39 -17.39 -25.86
C TYR A 671 8.90 -15.95 -25.97
N ALA A 672 8.02 -14.97 -25.79
CA ALA A 672 8.42 -13.57 -25.66
C ALA A 672 7.69 -12.96 -24.47
N VAL A 673 8.39 -12.24 -23.61
CA VAL A 673 7.84 -11.71 -22.35
C VAL A 673 8.11 -10.23 -22.20
N GLY A 674 7.32 -9.51 -21.40
CA GLY A 674 7.53 -8.09 -21.23
C GLY A 674 6.69 -7.37 -20.18
N GLN A 675 6.30 -6.15 -20.52
CA GLN A 675 5.58 -5.21 -19.66
C GLN A 675 4.18 -5.74 -19.28
N ASP A 676 3.74 -5.47 -18.05
CA ASP A 676 2.41 -5.83 -17.54
C ASP A 676 2.09 -7.34 -17.63
N GLY A 677 3.14 -8.17 -17.50
CA GLY A 677 3.04 -9.62 -17.55
C GLY A 677 2.65 -10.18 -18.91
N VAL A 678 2.82 -9.39 -19.99
CA VAL A 678 2.60 -9.91 -21.34
C VAL A 678 3.57 -11.08 -21.59
N MET A 679 2.99 -12.17 -22.10
CA MET A 679 3.73 -13.32 -22.58
C MET A 679 3.09 -13.79 -23.87
N LEU A 680 3.91 -14.02 -24.89
CA LEU A 680 3.53 -14.62 -26.15
C LEU A 680 4.20 -15.98 -26.27
N ARG A 681 3.52 -16.92 -26.94
CA ARG A 681 4.04 -18.24 -27.27
C ARG A 681 3.89 -18.50 -28.77
N SER A 682 4.94 -19.04 -29.39
CA SER A 682 4.94 -19.61 -30.72
C SER A 682 5.16 -21.12 -30.65
N ARG A 683 4.57 -21.86 -31.59
CA ARG A 683 4.75 -23.32 -31.74
C ARG A 683 5.17 -23.70 -33.17
N ASP A 684 5.61 -22.73 -33.96
CA ASP A 684 5.87 -22.87 -35.38
C ASP A 684 7.12 -22.11 -35.83
N GLY A 685 8.13 -22.04 -34.96
CA GLY A 685 9.42 -21.40 -35.26
C GLY A 685 9.32 -19.87 -35.28
N GLY A 686 8.54 -19.28 -34.38
CA GLY A 686 8.39 -17.82 -34.27
C GLY A 686 7.54 -17.17 -35.37
N GLN A 687 6.88 -17.96 -36.23
CA GLN A 687 6.12 -17.44 -37.36
C GLN A 687 4.75 -16.89 -36.94
N ASN A 688 4.11 -17.53 -35.95
CA ASN A 688 2.88 -17.06 -35.33
C ASN A 688 3.02 -17.03 -33.81
N TRP A 689 2.47 -15.97 -33.20
CA TRP A 689 2.54 -15.73 -31.76
C TRP A 689 1.15 -15.62 -31.16
N GLN A 690 0.95 -16.27 -30.03
CA GLN A 690 -0.30 -16.26 -29.29
C GLN A 690 -0.06 -15.79 -27.86
N ARG A 691 -0.89 -14.87 -27.38
CA ARG A 691 -0.80 -14.43 -25.99
C ARG A 691 -1.12 -15.59 -25.05
N LEU A 692 -0.30 -15.73 -24.02
CA LEU A 692 -0.41 -16.72 -22.97
C LEU A 692 -0.70 -16.01 -21.65
N ASP A 693 -1.70 -16.48 -20.91
CA ASP A 693 -2.01 -15.92 -19.59
C ASP A 693 -1.20 -16.64 -18.52
N THR A 694 -0.26 -15.89 -17.93
CA THR A 694 0.60 -16.38 -16.86
C THR A 694 -0.01 -16.17 -15.47
N GLY A 695 -1.12 -15.45 -15.38
CA GLY A 695 -1.68 -14.99 -14.12
C GLY A 695 -0.84 -13.92 -13.42
N SER A 696 0.24 -13.42 -14.05
CA SER A 696 1.07 -12.33 -13.53
C SER A 696 0.82 -11.02 -14.29
N ARG A 697 1.07 -9.89 -13.60
CA ARG A 697 1.10 -8.53 -14.18
C ARG A 697 2.45 -7.84 -13.91
N GLY A 698 3.42 -8.58 -13.37
CA GLY A 698 4.77 -8.06 -13.14
C GLY A 698 5.51 -7.84 -14.46
N ASN A 699 6.45 -6.90 -14.49
CA ASN A 699 7.33 -6.75 -15.65
C ASN A 699 8.28 -7.94 -15.72
N MET A 700 8.13 -8.73 -16.78
CA MET A 700 8.95 -9.90 -17.07
C MET A 700 10.13 -9.44 -17.93
N LEU A 701 11.34 -9.64 -17.42
CA LEU A 701 12.56 -9.12 -18.03
C LEU A 701 13.32 -10.17 -18.82
N ASP A 702 13.14 -11.45 -18.50
CA ASP A 702 13.73 -12.54 -19.26
C ASP A 702 12.93 -13.84 -19.15
N VAL A 703 13.07 -14.71 -20.16
CA VAL A 703 12.43 -16.01 -20.28
C VAL A 703 13.41 -17.04 -20.83
N TRP A 704 13.38 -18.24 -20.25
CA TRP A 704 14.11 -19.39 -20.75
C TRP A 704 13.19 -20.61 -20.79
N ALA A 705 13.34 -21.48 -21.78
CA ALA A 705 12.62 -22.74 -21.84
C ALA A 705 13.54 -23.92 -22.14
N SER A 706 13.20 -25.08 -21.57
CA SER A 706 13.89 -26.35 -21.83
C SER A 706 13.17 -27.17 -22.93
N PRO A 707 13.87 -28.11 -23.57
CA PRO A 707 13.25 -29.08 -24.48
C PRO A 707 12.16 -29.96 -23.83
N GLU A 708 12.16 -30.09 -22.51
CA GLU A 708 11.20 -30.85 -21.71
C GLU A 708 9.98 -30.03 -21.27
N GLU A 709 9.71 -28.91 -21.94
CA GLU A 709 8.59 -28.00 -21.68
C GLU A 709 8.66 -27.25 -20.32
N GLU A 710 9.81 -27.25 -19.65
CA GLU A 710 10.05 -26.36 -18.52
C GLU A 710 10.19 -24.92 -19.04
N VAL A 711 9.50 -23.96 -18.41
CA VAL A 711 9.64 -22.53 -18.75
C VAL A 711 9.87 -21.75 -17.47
N VAL A 712 10.91 -20.92 -17.48
CA VAL A 712 11.26 -20.05 -16.35
C VAL A 712 11.24 -18.60 -16.82
N VAL A 713 10.59 -17.75 -16.05
CA VAL A 713 10.48 -16.30 -16.33
C VAL A 713 10.95 -15.56 -15.10
N VAL A 714 11.78 -14.52 -15.29
CA VAL A 714 12.20 -13.61 -14.21
C VAL A 714 11.88 -12.17 -14.55
N GLY A 715 11.86 -11.32 -13.53
CA GLY A 715 11.70 -9.89 -13.75
C GLY A 715 11.69 -9.06 -12.48
N ILE A 716 10.96 -7.94 -12.51
CA ILE A 716 10.81 -7.09 -11.33
C ILE A 716 9.86 -7.78 -10.36
N ARG A 717 10.39 -8.26 -9.24
CA ARG A 717 9.62 -9.01 -8.22
C ARG A 717 8.83 -10.19 -8.77
N THR A 718 9.34 -10.79 -9.84
CA THR A 718 8.68 -11.84 -10.59
C THR A 718 9.65 -12.98 -10.78
N LEU A 719 9.23 -14.19 -10.42
CA LEU A 719 9.83 -15.44 -10.87
C LEU A 719 8.67 -16.43 -11.05
N LEU A 720 8.47 -16.86 -12.29
CA LEU A 720 7.42 -17.82 -12.66
C LEU A 720 8.06 -19.07 -13.23
N ARG A 721 7.43 -20.21 -12.96
CA ARG A 721 7.84 -21.49 -13.52
C ARG A 721 6.63 -22.24 -14.06
N SER A 722 6.78 -22.83 -15.23
CA SER A 722 5.87 -23.81 -15.80
C SER A 722 6.64 -25.10 -16.05
N SER A 723 5.97 -26.23 -15.90
CA SER A 723 6.49 -27.57 -16.23
C SER A 723 5.67 -28.23 -17.35
N ASP A 724 4.86 -27.45 -18.06
CA ASP A 724 3.89 -27.91 -19.07
C ASP A 724 3.79 -26.92 -20.24
N GLY A 725 4.92 -26.32 -20.62
CA GLY A 725 5.02 -25.48 -21.82
C GLY A 725 4.22 -24.17 -21.72
N GLY A 726 4.06 -23.67 -20.50
CA GLY A 726 3.31 -22.46 -20.17
C GLY A 726 1.81 -22.64 -20.04
N ASP A 727 1.28 -23.87 -20.04
CA ASP A 727 -0.17 -24.10 -19.86
C ASP A 727 -0.62 -23.86 -18.41
N SER A 728 0.28 -24.04 -17.43
CA SER A 728 0.09 -23.63 -16.04
C SER A 728 1.37 -23.04 -15.43
N TRP A 729 1.19 -22.19 -14.40
CA TRP A 729 2.27 -21.41 -13.81
C TRP A 729 2.27 -21.48 -12.29
N THR A 730 3.47 -21.58 -11.74
CA THR A 730 3.76 -21.42 -10.31
C THR A 730 4.62 -20.20 -10.11
N ALA A 731 4.14 -19.25 -9.32
CA ALA A 731 4.94 -18.10 -8.91
C ALA A 731 5.79 -18.46 -7.69
N ALA A 732 7.07 -18.08 -7.70
CA ALA A 732 7.91 -18.21 -6.52
C ALA A 732 7.52 -17.17 -5.45
N SER A 733 7.42 -17.61 -4.20
CA SER A 733 7.15 -16.75 -3.03
C SER A 733 8.40 -16.50 -2.18
N ASP A 734 9.58 -16.54 -2.82
CA ASP A 734 10.86 -16.33 -2.15
C ASP A 734 11.08 -14.84 -1.84
N ARG A 735 11.47 -14.53 -0.59
CA ARG A 735 11.70 -13.15 -0.11
C ARG A 735 12.73 -12.38 -0.95
N SER A 736 13.69 -13.09 -1.55
CA SER A 736 14.68 -12.46 -2.42
C SER A 736 14.03 -11.98 -3.72
N VAL A 737 13.10 -12.76 -4.31
CA VAL A 737 12.31 -12.36 -5.48
C VAL A 737 11.48 -11.11 -5.14
N GLU A 738 10.72 -11.13 -4.04
CA GLU A 738 9.80 -10.02 -3.67
C GLU A 738 10.46 -8.65 -3.48
N ARG A 739 11.78 -8.61 -3.24
CA ARG A 739 12.52 -7.41 -2.84
C ARG A 739 13.55 -6.96 -3.88
N THR A 740 13.77 -7.73 -4.94
CA THR A 740 14.79 -7.49 -5.96
C THR A 740 14.20 -7.52 -7.37
N TRP A 741 15.03 -7.23 -8.35
CA TRP A 741 14.80 -7.60 -9.74
C TRP A 741 15.94 -8.48 -10.25
N TYR A 742 15.58 -9.44 -11.09
CA TYR A 742 16.51 -10.23 -11.88
C TYR A 742 16.27 -9.87 -13.36
N GLN A 743 17.35 -9.57 -14.06
CA GLN A 743 17.32 -9.04 -15.43
C GLN A 743 17.50 -10.12 -16.47
N ALA A 744 18.33 -11.14 -16.20
CA ALA A 744 18.64 -12.19 -17.16
C ALA A 744 18.77 -13.56 -16.48
N LEU A 745 18.45 -14.60 -17.25
CA LEU A 745 18.59 -16.02 -16.99
C LEU A 745 19.78 -16.56 -17.77
N ALA A 746 20.58 -17.39 -17.13
CA ALA A 746 21.72 -18.02 -17.75
C ALA A 746 21.67 -19.54 -17.47
N PRO A 747 21.20 -20.37 -18.42
CA PRO A 747 21.25 -21.81 -18.27
C PRO A 747 22.70 -22.30 -18.35
N GLY A 748 23.13 -23.11 -17.39
CA GLY A 748 24.42 -23.78 -17.34
C GLY A 748 24.28 -25.29 -17.13
N ILE A 749 25.38 -26.03 -17.27
CA ILE A 749 25.44 -27.48 -17.06
C ILE A 749 26.41 -27.75 -15.91
N VAL A 750 25.97 -28.49 -14.90
CA VAL A 750 26.82 -28.94 -13.80
C VAL A 750 27.12 -30.42 -14.00
N SER A 751 28.40 -30.77 -13.97
CA SER A 751 28.84 -32.16 -14.15
C SER A 751 29.19 -32.77 -12.79
N GLN A 752 28.44 -33.77 -12.34
CA GLN A 752 28.72 -34.52 -11.12
C GLN A 752 29.24 -35.92 -11.45
N GLN A 753 30.39 -36.27 -10.87
CA GLN A 753 31.02 -37.57 -11.10
C GLN A 753 30.63 -38.53 -9.98
N ASP A 754 29.93 -39.61 -10.32
CA ASP A 754 29.48 -40.65 -9.40
C ASP A 754 29.86 -42.02 -9.97
N ASP A 755 30.73 -42.76 -9.26
CA ASP A 755 31.19 -44.13 -9.56
C ASP A 755 31.28 -44.49 -11.08
N ASP A 756 32.24 -43.85 -11.78
CA ASP A 756 32.54 -43.99 -13.23
C ASP A 756 31.49 -43.43 -14.22
N VAL A 757 30.43 -42.77 -13.76
CA VAL A 757 29.43 -42.07 -14.60
C VAL A 757 29.46 -40.57 -14.33
N THR A 758 29.55 -39.75 -15.39
CA THR A 758 29.35 -38.30 -15.29
C THR A 758 27.89 -37.98 -15.56
N LEU A 759 27.19 -37.49 -14.54
CA LEU A 759 25.83 -36.98 -14.66
C LEU A 759 25.89 -35.48 -14.95
N HIS A 760 25.27 -35.07 -16.06
CA HIS A 760 25.10 -33.66 -16.40
C HIS A 760 23.70 -33.23 -15.96
N GLN A 761 23.63 -32.24 -15.08
CA GLN A 761 22.36 -31.65 -14.64
C GLN A 761 22.31 -30.18 -15.09
N GLN A 762 21.20 -29.79 -15.69
CA GLN A 762 20.95 -28.40 -16.03
C GLN A 762 20.74 -27.57 -14.76
N ARG A 763 21.30 -26.36 -14.74
CA ARG A 763 21.15 -25.42 -13.63
C ARG A 763 20.91 -24.04 -14.20
N ILE A 764 19.89 -23.35 -13.70
CA ILE A 764 19.52 -22.03 -14.18
C ILE A 764 20.02 -20.99 -13.19
N TYR A 765 20.81 -20.04 -13.68
CA TYR A 765 21.24 -18.88 -12.92
C TYR A 765 20.38 -17.68 -13.25
N ALA A 766 20.16 -16.79 -12.28
CA ALA A 766 19.56 -15.48 -12.52
C ALA A 766 20.48 -14.37 -12.00
N VAL A 767 20.64 -13.31 -12.79
CA VAL A 767 21.50 -12.16 -12.45
C VAL A 767 20.68 -10.88 -12.34
N GLY A 768 21.10 -9.93 -11.49
CA GLY A 768 20.33 -8.69 -11.35
C GLY A 768 20.87 -7.71 -10.31
N GLN A 769 19.92 -7.08 -9.59
CA GLN A 769 20.20 -5.99 -8.64
C GLN A 769 21.24 -6.40 -7.58
N MET A 770 22.04 -5.43 -7.14
CA MET A 770 23.11 -5.58 -6.16
C MET A 770 24.21 -6.55 -6.61
N GLY A 771 24.40 -6.69 -7.93
CA GLY A 771 25.35 -7.63 -8.51
C GLY A 771 25.11 -9.08 -8.08
N ARG A 772 23.85 -9.45 -7.85
CA ARG A 772 23.47 -10.77 -7.37
C ARG A 772 23.52 -11.79 -8.50
N ILE A 773 23.96 -12.99 -8.14
CA ILE A 773 23.83 -14.20 -8.94
C ILE A 773 23.21 -15.25 -8.02
N VAL A 774 22.10 -15.84 -8.46
CA VAL A 774 21.38 -16.89 -7.72
C VAL A 774 21.17 -18.10 -8.62
N THR A 775 21.07 -19.29 -8.04
CA THR A 775 20.56 -20.48 -8.73
C THR A 775 19.08 -20.66 -8.45
N ILE A 776 18.33 -21.09 -9.46
CA ILE A 776 16.93 -21.49 -9.32
C ILE A 776 16.89 -22.98 -8.98
N ASN A 777 16.35 -23.32 -7.81
CA ASN A 777 16.29 -24.69 -7.32
C ASN A 777 15.14 -25.44 -8.01
N HIS A 778 15.38 -26.70 -8.39
CA HIS A 778 14.40 -27.57 -9.06
C HIS A 778 13.26 -28.03 -8.16
#